data_AF-A0A0D8ZQQ3-F1
#
_entry.id   AF-A0A0D8ZQQ3-F1
#
_cell.length_a   1.000
_cell.length_b   1.000
_cell.length_c   1.000
_cell.angle_alpha   90.00
_cell.angle_beta   90.00
_cell.angle_gamma   90.00
#
_symmetry.space_group_name_H-M   'P 1'
#
loop_
_entity.id
_entity.type
_entity.pdbx_description
1 polymer ?
#
loop_
_entity_poly.entity_id
_entity_poly.type
_entity_poly.pdbx_seq_one_letter_code
_entity_poly.pdbx_strand_id
1 'polypeptide(L)'
;MSDETFSQFWQQLGEILALHPEAFEQINTQPGGSTAAIVVLTACLSQAVAQSVVLFANRVKPLRFVLTLLIGAIIFAFGYLFLVLSTWIISFAPFTVEAPFTVVERTLGASYAPLIFSLFGAMPYFGEPILSVLSFWHLLAIVVGFAAATHASLWQAFGTVGLGWLMLWVLQHTIGQPIANLGYWLVCKVAGVELVIKRQSFLMRLQQNLRAFPLPEQSPAQIVATGNSVVSPVREPENQVEPALSVLEPAAIFQNNAAIATSVSSKAPSRLWTIAVQARDYLISIGVTSIAIVLLSPIRAWWFAEFEQSSRISQFVVSLVWIGAIALVAAALLAPWETLGWWAGWLGDSLDPSSDSTQPQATSAQTPVTRYVVYLDGIGQSTLDYLSDSQAFVDALEHNLPQDIKVIKGIMPYSVRNNPLTENRPLAFLWRLADRFRLKDPTSVFGYFVNLRNVLAVAVSADKRYGLFYNLGIARIIYRSLIQHGYSIEQNVPITLIGFSGGGQMAAGAAQYLRQVLTAPIDIISLGGVISGNINILTLEHLYHLVGDKDGVERIGPIMFPGRWKLVFLSYWNRALRMGKVSRISLGPIGHQLPGGLMDAEQFLPDGQSHLQQTLDRVREILLSTADSSDRATSQQLSNYDRYQQAAFNQPQFYPIARSVASEHYRPIAQWMGRLILPPKDRRQTIAGVLFEVHHAPIDFQDLVGQIVTLRFSDDPQVQAYVQAVTKDVHFSPQAEHSIQQGRVHPTRLNHWRQVNPLESLAGAHPNDDAIVMLQDPVVVDRSTFVLTIDLDPVQITGRYYGLVKFVQPIQPGDLFVAIHFDRTSGQFTGAKETVYLPQVVANQNDTYSSTSQNIEQSPLNDAGWYIYGAPDESGRFIVQALAPRSLLQVEPNRQIVGGSAVKHYLKKEAWDNLAAQKGQISKVILSYNTITENTISWQEGKRALLVHIYGGIGGKKTEPAAKSPLYFGHFAYGIAKVVRDPLADELRFEIVYHQIYTHNHDGLIAGSLHWSRYMGDRQFGWLGLRPVSDTILELDAFTGDYETDDGEKKSPLDRLIYQLQIMAARYRIGDGTGGTFVGPAYNCTQDSNQALYAAMRQIVRSLRSHPNVQQWKQEHPDQLHRLEQLEQLSKELKRLLLPWGIARADWKNQAEVLGSTLEDRPLSKIRRSLLSWRTILPRLTSDDVTQAFLKQGGSAWVLRTNQVGGNDLDIEPIAPMTL
;
A
#
# COMPACT_ATOMS: atom_id res chain seq x y z
N MET A 1 -43.89 -28.93 27.83
CA MET A 1 -43.17 -30.20 28.09
C MET A 1 -43.28 -30.48 29.57
N SER A 2 -43.59 -31.70 29.98
CA SER A 2 -43.39 -32.11 31.39
C SER A 2 -41.89 -32.14 31.69
N ASP A 3 -41.50 -32.04 32.97
CA ASP A 3 -40.09 -32.02 33.39
C ASP A 3 -39.30 -33.24 32.85
N GLU A 4 -39.95 -34.40 32.74
CA GLU A 4 -39.35 -35.62 32.15
C GLU A 4 -39.08 -35.53 30.65
N THR A 5 -39.96 -34.90 29.86
CA THR A 5 -39.72 -34.74 28.41
C THR A 5 -38.59 -33.75 28.14
N PHE A 6 -38.45 -32.73 29.00
CA PHE A 6 -37.40 -31.73 28.88
C PHE A 6 -36.03 -32.30 29.26
N SER A 7 -35.94 -33.12 30.31
CA SER A 7 -34.70 -33.80 30.68
C SER A 7 -34.25 -34.81 29.63
N GLN A 8 -35.17 -35.60 29.06
CA GLN A 8 -34.89 -36.54 27.97
C GLN A 8 -34.36 -35.83 26.72
N PHE A 9 -34.93 -34.69 26.34
CA PHE A 9 -34.44 -33.90 25.21
C PHE A 9 -32.98 -33.43 25.39
N TRP A 10 -32.62 -32.93 26.57
CA TRP A 10 -31.26 -32.47 26.85
C TRP A 10 -30.26 -33.61 26.99
N GLN A 11 -30.67 -34.76 27.51
CA GLN A 11 -29.85 -35.96 27.56
C GLN A 11 -29.50 -36.44 26.15
N GLN A 12 -30.51 -36.58 25.28
CA GLN A 12 -30.33 -36.97 23.88
C GLN A 12 -29.45 -35.95 23.13
N LEU A 13 -29.63 -34.65 23.39
CA LEU A 13 -28.79 -33.61 22.81
C LEU A 13 -27.33 -33.67 23.29
N GLY A 14 -27.11 -34.00 24.56
CA GLY A 14 -25.77 -34.22 25.12
C GLY A 14 -25.04 -35.39 24.46
N GLU A 15 -25.73 -36.50 24.20
CA GLU A 15 -25.16 -37.67 23.52
C GLU A 15 -24.79 -37.37 22.06
N ILE A 16 -25.60 -36.58 21.35
CA ILE A 16 -25.30 -36.07 20.00
C ILE A 16 -24.06 -35.16 20.01
N LEU A 17 -23.94 -34.26 20.99
CA LEU A 17 -22.79 -33.37 21.13
C LEU A 17 -21.49 -34.13 21.42
N ALA A 18 -21.58 -35.23 22.15
CA ALA A 18 -20.48 -36.16 22.42
C ALA A 18 -20.18 -37.11 21.23
N LEU A 19 -20.94 -36.98 20.12
CA LEU A 19 -20.78 -37.76 18.89
C LEU A 19 -21.00 -39.28 19.11
N HIS A 20 -21.85 -39.67 20.06
CA HIS A 20 -22.22 -41.08 20.27
C HIS A 20 -23.07 -41.60 19.10
N PRO A 21 -22.63 -42.64 18.36
CA PRO A 21 -23.37 -43.19 17.22
C PRO A 21 -24.79 -43.63 17.57
N GLU A 22 -24.99 -44.19 18.77
CA GLU A 22 -26.27 -44.73 19.23
C GLU A 22 -27.36 -43.65 19.31
N ALA A 23 -26.99 -42.41 19.63
CA ALA A 23 -27.93 -41.29 19.72
C ALA A 23 -28.50 -40.89 18.35
N PHE A 24 -27.68 -40.98 17.29
CA PHE A 24 -28.11 -40.70 15.91
C PHE A 24 -29.01 -41.82 15.37
N GLU A 25 -28.78 -43.07 15.77
CA GLU A 25 -29.68 -44.19 15.44
C GLU A 25 -31.04 -44.05 16.15
N GLN A 26 -31.03 -43.72 17.44
CA GLN A 26 -32.25 -43.52 18.23
C GLN A 26 -33.17 -42.43 17.66
N ILE A 27 -32.62 -41.33 17.15
CA ILE A 27 -33.38 -40.25 16.49
C ILE A 27 -34.14 -40.73 15.25
N ASN A 28 -33.60 -41.72 14.55
CA ASN A 28 -34.24 -42.28 13.36
C ASN A 28 -35.33 -43.32 13.70
N THR A 29 -35.30 -43.92 14.90
CA THR A 29 -36.26 -44.95 15.33
C THR A 29 -37.46 -44.41 16.13
N GLN A 30 -37.34 -43.22 16.74
CA GLN A 30 -38.42 -42.64 17.55
C GLN A 30 -39.59 -42.07 16.69
N PRO A 31 -40.87 -42.24 17.09
CA PRO A 31 -42.04 -41.75 16.34
C PRO A 31 -42.24 -40.21 16.28
N GLY A 32 -41.29 -39.38 16.71
CA GLY A 32 -41.43 -37.93 16.80
C GLY A 32 -40.44 -37.16 15.93
N GLY A 33 -40.81 -36.84 14.68
CA GLY A 33 -40.00 -36.00 13.78
C GLY A 33 -39.85 -34.52 14.21
N SER A 34 -40.43 -34.13 15.34
CA SER A 34 -40.43 -32.74 15.84
C SER A 34 -39.11 -32.33 16.50
N THR A 35 -38.31 -33.26 17.04
CA THR A 35 -37.08 -32.95 17.78
C THR A 35 -35.97 -32.39 16.88
N ALA A 36 -35.72 -33.01 15.73
CA ALA A 36 -34.73 -32.53 14.75
C ALA A 36 -35.12 -31.14 14.19
N ALA A 37 -36.41 -30.90 13.91
CA ALA A 37 -36.90 -29.61 13.45
C ALA A 37 -36.72 -28.50 14.51
N ILE A 38 -36.96 -28.81 15.79
CA ILE A 38 -36.72 -27.87 16.90
C ILE A 38 -35.22 -27.53 16.98
N VAL A 39 -34.33 -28.53 16.91
CA VAL A 39 -32.87 -28.33 16.93
C VAL A 39 -32.43 -27.40 15.80
N VAL A 40 -32.88 -27.64 14.57
CA VAL A 40 -32.55 -26.79 13.41
C VAL A 40 -33.07 -25.37 13.61
N LEU A 41 -34.33 -25.18 14.00
CA LEU A 41 -34.90 -23.85 14.20
C LEU A 41 -34.17 -23.07 15.29
N THR A 42 -33.85 -23.72 16.42
CA THR A 42 -33.08 -23.11 17.51
C THR A 42 -31.66 -22.76 17.07
N ALA A 43 -30.99 -23.65 16.33
CA ALA A 43 -29.66 -23.39 15.77
C ALA A 43 -29.66 -22.22 14.79
N CYS A 44 -30.62 -22.16 13.87
CA CYS A 44 -30.74 -21.09 12.89
C CYS A 44 -31.05 -19.74 13.54
N LEU A 45 -31.90 -19.71 14.57
CA LEU A 45 -32.13 -18.50 15.37
C LEU A 45 -30.86 -18.06 16.11
N SER A 46 -30.15 -19.01 16.72
CA SER A 46 -28.88 -18.77 17.41
C SER A 46 -27.82 -18.18 16.49
N GLN A 47 -27.70 -18.71 15.26
CA GLN A 47 -26.83 -18.17 14.21
C GLN A 47 -27.25 -16.76 13.75
N ALA A 48 -28.55 -16.53 13.57
CA ALA A 48 -29.05 -15.20 13.20
C ALA A 48 -28.68 -14.15 14.26
N VAL A 49 -28.76 -14.50 15.55
CA VAL A 49 -28.34 -13.60 16.63
C VAL A 49 -26.82 -13.38 16.62
N ALA A 50 -26.02 -14.42 16.40
CA ALA A 50 -24.57 -14.31 16.28
C ALA A 50 -24.12 -13.33 15.17
N GLN A 51 -24.89 -13.27 14.07
CA GLN A 51 -24.62 -12.40 12.93
C GLN A 51 -25.37 -11.05 12.99
N SER A 52 -26.09 -10.77 14.07
CA SER A 52 -26.93 -9.58 14.23
C SER A 52 -26.18 -8.25 14.13
N VAL A 53 -24.86 -8.25 14.29
CA VAL A 53 -23.99 -7.07 14.12
C VAL A 53 -24.21 -6.36 12.78
N VAL A 54 -24.53 -7.10 11.70
CA VAL A 54 -24.82 -6.52 10.38
C VAL A 54 -26.05 -5.61 10.42
N LEU A 55 -27.08 -5.98 11.20
CA LEU A 55 -28.29 -5.18 11.34
C LEU A 55 -28.04 -3.90 12.13
N PHE A 56 -27.21 -3.97 13.18
CA PHE A 56 -26.75 -2.78 13.89
C PHE A 56 -25.91 -1.87 13.00
N ALA A 57 -24.97 -2.45 12.24
CA ALA A 57 -24.12 -1.70 11.31
C ALA A 57 -24.95 -0.85 10.33
N ASN A 58 -26.08 -1.39 9.87
CA ASN A 58 -27.01 -0.73 8.95
C ASN A 58 -28.09 0.11 9.65
N ARG A 59 -28.00 0.34 10.97
CA ARG A 59 -28.92 1.15 11.77
C ARG A 59 -30.40 0.73 11.63
N VAL A 60 -30.66 -0.57 11.59
CA VAL A 60 -32.03 -1.11 11.52
C VAL A 60 -32.82 -0.70 12.78
N LYS A 61 -34.09 -0.33 12.64
CA LYS A 61 -34.94 0.06 13.79
C LYS A 61 -35.31 -1.17 14.66
N PRO A 62 -35.53 -1.04 15.99
CA PRO A 62 -35.72 -2.19 16.89
C PRO A 62 -36.81 -3.19 16.50
N LEU A 63 -38.00 -2.73 16.08
CA LEU A 63 -39.08 -3.64 15.65
C LEU A 63 -38.71 -4.40 14.37
N ARG A 64 -38.09 -3.71 13.41
CA ARG A 64 -37.61 -4.32 12.16
C ARG A 64 -36.43 -5.25 12.40
N PHE A 65 -35.62 -4.97 13.42
CA PHE A 65 -34.49 -5.83 13.80
C PHE A 65 -34.96 -7.21 14.22
N VAL A 66 -35.97 -7.31 15.10
CA VAL A 66 -36.54 -8.60 15.52
C VAL A 66 -37.15 -9.35 14.33
N LEU A 67 -37.93 -8.67 13.48
CA LEU A 67 -38.51 -9.28 12.28
C LEU A 67 -37.43 -9.76 11.30
N THR A 68 -36.35 -9.01 11.15
CA THR A 68 -35.24 -9.37 10.27
C THR A 68 -34.45 -10.57 10.81
N LEU A 69 -34.28 -10.68 12.14
CA LEU A 69 -33.70 -11.87 12.77
C LEU A 69 -34.54 -13.12 12.53
N LEU A 70 -35.86 -13.03 12.67
CA LEU A 70 -36.76 -14.15 12.42
C LEU A 70 -36.71 -14.60 10.95
N ILE A 71 -36.70 -13.66 10.00
CA ILE A 71 -36.55 -13.98 8.58
C ILE A 71 -35.16 -14.55 8.29
N GLY A 72 -34.11 -14.02 8.91
CA GLY A 72 -32.76 -14.57 8.82
C GLY A 72 -32.70 -16.03 9.27
N ALA A 73 -33.34 -16.36 10.39
CA ALA A 73 -33.45 -17.74 10.89
C ALA A 73 -34.19 -18.65 9.88
N ILE A 74 -35.26 -18.16 9.26
CA ILE A 74 -35.99 -18.89 8.21
C ILE A 74 -35.07 -19.12 6.98
N ILE A 75 -34.30 -18.12 6.56
CA ILE A 75 -33.36 -18.27 5.43
C ILE A 75 -32.25 -19.29 5.76
N PHE A 76 -31.73 -19.29 6.99
CA PHE A 76 -30.77 -20.33 7.41
C PHE A 76 -31.41 -21.73 7.40
N ALA A 77 -32.68 -21.85 7.80
CA ALA A 77 -33.41 -23.11 7.73
C ALA A 77 -33.62 -23.60 6.28
N PHE A 78 -33.81 -22.70 5.31
CA PHE A 78 -33.78 -23.08 3.89
C PHE A 78 -32.40 -23.62 3.47
N GLY A 79 -31.31 -23.04 3.98
CA GLY A 79 -29.95 -23.57 3.76
C GLY A 79 -29.80 -25.01 4.21
N TYR A 80 -30.37 -25.36 5.37
CA TYR A 80 -30.47 -26.73 5.86
C TYR A 80 -31.24 -27.63 4.88
N LEU A 81 -32.43 -27.21 4.41
CA LEU A 81 -33.21 -28.01 3.46
C LEU A 81 -32.46 -28.27 2.16
N PHE A 82 -31.71 -27.28 1.66
CA PHE A 82 -30.86 -27.46 0.49
C PHE A 82 -29.69 -28.42 0.75
N LEU A 83 -29.11 -28.41 1.96
CA LEU A 83 -28.07 -29.37 2.34
C LEU A 83 -28.62 -30.80 2.43
N VAL A 84 -29.81 -30.99 3.01
CA VAL A 84 -30.51 -32.29 3.04
C VAL A 84 -30.81 -32.77 1.62
N LEU A 85 -31.39 -31.91 0.78
CA LEU A 85 -31.75 -32.26 -0.60
C LEU A 85 -30.51 -32.63 -1.43
N SER A 86 -29.44 -31.84 -1.35
CA SER A 86 -28.20 -32.11 -2.09
C SER A 86 -27.52 -33.39 -1.62
N THR A 87 -27.45 -33.63 -0.32
CA THR A 87 -26.89 -34.87 0.25
C THR A 87 -27.72 -36.08 -0.13
N TRP A 88 -29.06 -35.96 -0.10
CA TRP A 88 -29.96 -37.02 -0.53
C TRP A 88 -29.84 -37.32 -2.03
N ILE A 89 -29.77 -36.32 -2.91
CA ILE A 89 -29.57 -36.54 -4.35
C ILE A 89 -28.22 -37.24 -4.61
N ILE A 90 -27.17 -36.80 -3.92
CA ILE A 90 -25.83 -37.41 -4.04
C ILE A 90 -25.81 -38.82 -3.49
N SER A 91 -26.68 -39.20 -2.56
CA SER A 91 -26.73 -40.55 -1.99
C SER A 91 -27.00 -41.64 -3.04
N PHE A 92 -27.57 -41.28 -4.20
CA PHE A 92 -27.81 -42.17 -5.35
C PHE A 92 -26.64 -42.23 -6.35
N ALA A 93 -25.54 -41.51 -6.10
CA ALA A 93 -24.39 -41.52 -6.99
C ALA A 93 -23.58 -42.83 -6.88
N PRO A 94 -22.85 -43.23 -7.92
CA PRO A 94 -21.89 -44.33 -7.79
C PRO A 94 -20.86 -43.96 -6.71
N PHE A 95 -20.50 -44.93 -5.87
CA PHE A 95 -19.54 -44.81 -4.74
C PHE A 95 -20.06 -44.09 -3.47
N THR A 96 -21.35 -43.75 -3.39
CA THR A 96 -22.00 -43.22 -2.17
C THR A 96 -22.90 -44.26 -1.51
N VAL A 97 -23.50 -43.89 -0.37
CA VAL A 97 -24.40 -44.76 0.41
C VAL A 97 -25.83 -44.30 0.22
N GLU A 98 -26.70 -45.18 -0.28
CA GLU A 98 -28.12 -44.89 -0.44
C GLU A 98 -28.79 -44.72 0.93
N ALA A 99 -29.51 -43.61 1.11
CA ALA A 99 -30.19 -43.31 2.35
C ALA A 99 -31.61 -42.75 2.08
N PRO A 100 -32.65 -43.19 2.80
CA PRO A 100 -33.97 -42.61 2.70
C PRO A 100 -33.95 -41.12 3.08
N PHE A 101 -34.74 -40.29 2.38
CA PHE A 101 -34.81 -38.85 2.62
C PHE A 101 -35.04 -38.50 4.09
N THR A 102 -35.95 -39.21 4.76
CA THR A 102 -36.29 -39.00 6.17
C THR A 102 -35.13 -39.30 7.12
N VAL A 103 -34.26 -40.26 6.77
CA VAL A 103 -33.06 -40.58 7.54
C VAL A 103 -32.02 -39.47 7.34
N VAL A 104 -31.83 -39.00 6.12
CA VAL A 104 -30.92 -37.86 5.82
C VAL A 104 -31.41 -36.60 6.54
N GLU A 105 -32.69 -36.28 6.45
CA GLU A 105 -33.32 -35.13 7.11
C GLU A 105 -33.10 -35.18 8.63
N ARG A 106 -33.57 -36.24 9.32
CA ARG A 106 -33.49 -36.31 10.78
C ARG A 106 -32.07 -36.33 11.29
N THR A 107 -31.17 -37.04 10.60
CA THR A 107 -29.77 -37.16 10.98
C THR A 107 -29.04 -35.83 10.81
N LEU A 108 -29.14 -35.19 9.65
CA LEU A 108 -28.52 -33.88 9.44
C LEU A 108 -29.14 -32.83 10.38
N GLY A 109 -30.45 -32.89 10.63
CA GLY A 109 -31.13 -31.97 11.54
C GLY A 109 -30.63 -32.11 12.99
N ALA A 110 -30.41 -33.34 13.46
CA ALA A 110 -29.77 -33.60 14.75
C ALA A 110 -28.33 -33.07 14.80
N SER A 111 -27.58 -33.19 13.71
CA SER A 111 -26.20 -32.69 13.61
C SER A 111 -26.08 -31.16 13.73
N TYR A 112 -27.18 -30.39 13.67
CA TYR A 112 -27.19 -28.95 13.97
C TYR A 112 -27.11 -28.64 15.48
N ALA A 113 -27.16 -29.64 16.36
CA ALA A 113 -27.08 -29.45 17.82
C ALA A 113 -25.91 -28.55 18.28
N PRO A 114 -24.66 -28.65 17.75
CA PRO A 114 -23.58 -27.75 18.14
C PRO A 114 -23.89 -26.27 17.83
N LEU A 115 -24.64 -26.01 16.76
CA LEU A 115 -24.97 -24.67 16.31
C LEU A 115 -26.05 -23.99 17.16
N ILE A 116 -26.73 -24.70 18.08
CA ILE A 116 -27.57 -24.08 19.12
C ILE A 116 -26.76 -23.10 19.98
N PHE A 117 -25.46 -23.35 20.14
CA PHE A 117 -24.53 -22.49 20.89
C PHE A 117 -23.98 -21.31 20.07
N SER A 118 -24.40 -21.13 18.82
CA SER A 118 -23.89 -20.05 17.95
C SER A 118 -24.08 -18.65 18.53
N LEU A 119 -25.07 -18.45 19.40
CA LEU A 119 -25.30 -17.22 20.17
C LEU A 119 -24.04 -16.74 20.89
N PHE A 120 -23.22 -17.65 21.42
CA PHE A 120 -21.93 -17.34 22.04
C PHE A 120 -20.93 -16.72 21.05
N GLY A 121 -21.17 -16.91 19.76
CA GLY A 121 -20.53 -16.16 18.68
C GLY A 121 -20.69 -14.65 18.77
N ALA A 122 -21.73 -14.13 19.43
CA ALA A 122 -21.91 -12.69 19.66
C ALA A 122 -20.96 -12.13 20.73
N MET A 123 -20.23 -12.96 21.48
CA MET A 123 -19.24 -12.48 22.44
C MET A 123 -18.10 -11.75 21.72
N PRO A 124 -17.63 -10.61 22.26
CA PRO A 124 -16.50 -9.90 21.69
C PRO A 124 -15.25 -10.75 21.78
N TYR A 125 -14.46 -10.69 20.71
CA TYR A 125 -13.18 -11.32 20.52
C TYR A 125 -13.21 -12.86 20.41
N PHE A 126 -13.77 -13.56 21.41
CA PHE A 126 -13.86 -15.02 21.44
C PHE A 126 -14.95 -15.62 20.56
N GLY A 127 -15.93 -14.81 20.13
CA GLY A 127 -17.08 -15.30 19.38
C GLY A 127 -16.72 -15.96 18.04
N GLU A 128 -15.80 -15.38 17.27
CA GLU A 128 -15.34 -15.95 15.98
C GLU A 128 -14.62 -17.31 16.14
N PRO A 129 -13.66 -17.47 17.07
CA PRO A 129 -13.13 -18.77 17.43
C PRO A 129 -14.21 -19.79 17.84
N ILE A 130 -15.16 -19.38 18.68
CA ILE A 130 -16.26 -20.27 19.11
C ILE A 130 -17.09 -20.72 17.91
N LEU A 131 -17.51 -19.80 17.03
CA LEU A 131 -18.26 -20.14 15.82
C LEU A 131 -17.48 -21.10 14.91
N SER A 132 -16.16 -20.93 14.81
CA SER A 132 -15.28 -21.80 14.02
C SER A 132 -15.25 -23.22 14.61
N VAL A 133 -15.10 -23.34 15.93
CA VAL A 133 -15.14 -24.63 16.64
C VAL A 133 -16.51 -25.29 16.48
N LEU A 134 -17.60 -24.55 16.68
CA LEU A 134 -18.97 -25.08 16.53
C LEU A 134 -19.27 -25.52 15.10
N SER A 135 -18.77 -24.78 14.10
CA SER A 135 -18.93 -25.15 12.68
C SER A 135 -18.14 -26.41 12.33
N PHE A 136 -16.93 -26.55 12.87
CA PHE A 136 -16.13 -27.78 12.72
C PHE A 136 -16.81 -28.96 13.42
N TRP A 137 -17.31 -28.77 14.63
CA TRP A 137 -18.02 -29.79 15.39
C TRP A 137 -19.33 -30.21 14.71
N HIS A 138 -20.04 -29.26 14.11
CA HIS A 138 -21.21 -29.51 13.28
C HIS A 138 -20.88 -30.40 12.07
N LEU A 139 -19.78 -30.13 11.37
CA LEU A 139 -19.32 -30.99 10.27
C LEU A 139 -19.02 -32.42 10.75
N LEU A 140 -18.33 -32.58 11.88
CA LEU A 140 -18.08 -33.89 12.49
C LEU A 140 -19.40 -34.61 12.84
N ALA A 141 -20.36 -33.89 13.43
CA ALA A 141 -21.67 -34.43 13.77
C ALA A 141 -22.46 -34.87 12.52
N ILE A 142 -22.31 -34.18 11.38
CA ILE A 142 -22.93 -34.62 10.12
C ILE A 142 -22.30 -35.95 9.66
N VAL A 143 -20.97 -36.05 9.67
CA VAL A 143 -20.25 -37.23 9.17
C VAL A 143 -20.50 -38.45 10.06
N VAL A 144 -20.36 -38.30 11.38
CA VAL A 144 -20.59 -39.38 12.34
C VAL A 144 -22.05 -39.81 12.34
N GLY A 145 -22.98 -38.83 12.36
CA GLY A 145 -24.41 -39.12 12.34
C GLY A 145 -24.83 -39.86 11.07
N PHE A 146 -24.36 -39.40 9.90
CA PHE A 146 -24.66 -40.05 8.63
C PHE A 146 -24.09 -41.47 8.55
N ALA A 147 -22.87 -41.69 9.07
CA ALA A 147 -22.26 -43.04 9.13
C ALA A 147 -23.08 -43.99 10.02
N ALA A 148 -23.49 -43.53 11.20
CA ALA A 148 -24.30 -44.32 12.14
C ALA A 148 -25.67 -44.66 11.54
N ALA A 149 -26.37 -43.66 10.99
CA ALA A 149 -27.72 -43.82 10.45
C ALA A 149 -27.81 -44.68 9.18
N THR A 150 -26.69 -44.86 8.47
CA THR A 150 -26.62 -45.65 7.22
C THR A 150 -25.78 -46.92 7.35
N HIS A 151 -25.23 -47.20 8.54
CA HIS A 151 -24.28 -48.28 8.81
C HIS A 151 -23.07 -48.33 7.85
N ALA A 152 -22.64 -47.16 7.37
CA ALA A 152 -21.53 -47.01 6.44
C ALA A 152 -20.19 -46.78 7.14
N SER A 153 -19.09 -46.98 6.42
CA SER A 153 -17.78 -46.56 6.93
C SER A 153 -17.69 -45.03 7.02
N LEU A 154 -16.91 -44.52 7.99
CA LEU A 154 -16.70 -43.07 8.17
C LEU A 154 -16.17 -42.38 6.90
N TRP A 155 -15.34 -43.08 6.11
CA TRP A 155 -14.80 -42.54 4.86
C TRP A 155 -15.86 -42.43 3.76
N GLN A 156 -16.77 -43.40 3.65
CA GLN A 156 -17.89 -43.33 2.71
C GLN A 156 -18.90 -42.25 3.11
N ALA A 157 -19.18 -42.11 4.41
CA ALA A 157 -20.02 -41.03 4.94
C ALA A 157 -19.40 -39.65 4.69
N PHE A 158 -18.10 -39.49 4.97
CA PHE A 158 -17.37 -38.25 4.67
C PHE A 158 -17.40 -37.91 3.18
N GLY A 159 -17.16 -38.88 2.30
CA GLY A 159 -17.23 -38.69 0.85
C GLY A 159 -18.63 -38.27 0.38
N THR A 160 -19.67 -38.93 0.87
CA THR A 160 -21.08 -38.64 0.51
C THR A 160 -21.49 -37.25 0.97
N VAL A 161 -21.18 -36.87 2.21
CA VAL A 161 -21.45 -35.53 2.77
C VAL A 161 -20.62 -34.46 2.05
N GLY A 162 -19.34 -34.73 1.76
CA GLY A 162 -18.46 -33.81 1.04
C GLY A 162 -18.92 -33.54 -0.39
N LEU A 163 -19.36 -34.58 -1.11
CA LEU A 163 -19.96 -34.45 -2.44
C LEU A 163 -21.33 -33.74 -2.39
N GLY A 164 -22.14 -34.00 -1.37
CA GLY A 164 -23.37 -33.26 -1.09
C GLY A 164 -23.13 -31.76 -0.89
N TRP A 165 -22.13 -31.40 -0.10
CA TRP A 165 -21.71 -30.01 0.10
C TRP A 165 -21.17 -29.37 -1.20
N LEU A 166 -20.39 -30.12 -1.99
CA LEU A 166 -19.92 -29.65 -3.30
C LEU A 166 -21.08 -29.38 -4.26
N MET A 167 -22.08 -30.26 -4.28
CA MET A 167 -23.29 -30.07 -5.07
C MET A 167 -24.07 -28.84 -4.59
N LEU A 168 -24.22 -28.66 -3.27
CA LEU A 168 -24.82 -27.45 -2.69
C LEU A 168 -24.07 -26.19 -3.15
N TRP A 169 -22.74 -26.21 -3.14
CA TRP A 169 -21.91 -25.10 -3.61
C TRP A 169 -22.18 -24.79 -5.09
N VAL A 170 -22.23 -25.81 -5.97
CA VAL A 170 -22.57 -25.62 -7.39
C VAL A 170 -23.98 -25.05 -7.55
N LEU A 171 -24.96 -25.57 -6.83
CA LEU A 171 -26.34 -25.08 -6.86
C LEU A 171 -26.43 -23.61 -6.43
N GLN A 172 -25.75 -23.22 -5.35
CA GLN A 172 -25.72 -21.83 -4.86
C GLN A 172 -25.06 -20.85 -5.84
N HIS A 173 -24.12 -21.31 -6.66
CA HIS A 173 -23.42 -20.48 -7.66
C HIS A 173 -24.06 -20.51 -9.06
N THR A 174 -25.09 -21.33 -9.26
CA THR A 174 -25.82 -21.44 -10.54
C THR A 174 -27.28 -21.04 -10.38
N ILE A 175 -28.15 -21.99 -10.05
CA ILE A 175 -29.62 -21.83 -9.99
C ILE A 175 -30.07 -21.16 -8.68
N GLY A 176 -29.23 -21.21 -7.63
CA GLY A 176 -29.49 -20.63 -6.32
C GLY A 176 -29.26 -19.12 -6.24
N GLN A 177 -28.57 -18.50 -7.21
CA GLN A 177 -28.31 -17.05 -7.22
C GLN A 177 -29.60 -16.20 -7.23
N PRO A 178 -30.61 -16.48 -8.09
CA PRO A 178 -31.92 -15.83 -8.03
C PRO A 178 -32.61 -15.94 -6.65
N ILE A 179 -32.54 -17.12 -6.02
CA ILE A 179 -33.15 -17.38 -4.71
C ILE A 179 -32.42 -16.60 -3.61
N ALA A 180 -31.08 -16.59 -3.65
CA ALA A 180 -30.26 -15.80 -2.73
C ALA A 180 -30.52 -14.30 -2.89
N ASN A 181 -30.69 -13.82 -4.13
CA ASN A 181 -31.05 -12.42 -4.42
C ASN A 181 -32.45 -12.07 -3.91
N LEU A 182 -33.42 -12.98 -4.07
CA LEU A 182 -34.77 -12.83 -3.52
C LEU A 182 -34.74 -12.79 -1.99
N GLY A 183 -33.98 -13.69 -1.36
CA GLY A 183 -33.76 -13.70 0.09
C GLY A 183 -33.13 -12.39 0.58
N TYR A 184 -32.09 -11.92 -0.08
CA TYR A 184 -31.46 -10.63 0.22
C TYR A 184 -32.43 -9.45 0.06
N TRP A 185 -33.23 -9.43 -1.01
CA TRP A 185 -34.25 -8.41 -1.24
C TRP A 185 -35.30 -8.41 -0.13
N LEU A 186 -35.78 -9.59 0.28
CA LEU A 186 -36.76 -9.75 1.35
C LEU A 186 -36.21 -9.22 2.69
N VAL A 187 -34.98 -9.60 3.03
CA VAL A 187 -34.30 -9.12 4.24
C VAL A 187 -34.12 -7.60 4.20
N CYS A 188 -33.73 -7.01 3.06
CA CYS A 188 -33.63 -5.55 2.92
C CYS A 188 -34.99 -4.85 3.06
N LYS A 189 -36.07 -5.43 2.51
CA LYS A 189 -37.42 -4.90 2.66
C LYS A 189 -37.88 -4.90 4.11
N VAL A 190 -37.63 -5.98 4.84
CA VAL A 190 -38.04 -6.11 6.25
C VAL A 190 -37.16 -5.26 7.17
N ALA A 191 -35.85 -5.22 6.94
CA ALA A 191 -34.93 -4.29 7.60
C ALA A 191 -35.32 -2.83 7.30
N GLY A 192 -35.88 -2.59 6.11
CA GLY A 192 -36.32 -1.30 5.61
C GLY A 192 -35.19 -0.32 5.33
N VAL A 193 -33.99 -0.88 5.10
CA VAL A 193 -32.76 -0.23 4.66
C VAL A 193 -32.02 -1.22 3.74
N GLU A 194 -31.23 -0.71 2.80
CA GLU A 194 -30.37 -1.57 2.00
C GLU A 194 -29.19 -2.07 2.87
N LEU A 195 -29.14 -3.38 3.11
CA LEU A 195 -28.15 -3.98 3.99
C LEU A 195 -26.78 -4.10 3.31
N VAL A 196 -25.82 -3.30 3.76
CA VAL A 196 -24.44 -3.46 3.32
C VAL A 196 -23.81 -4.62 4.08
N ILE A 197 -23.68 -5.76 3.40
CA ILE A 197 -23.11 -7.00 3.96
C ILE A 197 -21.57 -7.03 3.78
N LYS A 198 -21.04 -6.40 2.72
CA LYS A 198 -19.61 -6.39 2.43
C LYS A 198 -18.86 -5.33 3.24
N ARG A 199 -17.86 -5.76 4.03
CA ARG A 199 -17.02 -4.90 4.87
C ARG A 199 -16.39 -3.73 4.10
N GLN A 200 -15.89 -3.94 2.88
CA GLN A 200 -15.27 -2.88 2.07
C GLN A 200 -16.27 -1.80 1.66
N SER A 201 -17.46 -2.20 1.22
CA SER A 201 -18.55 -1.28 0.89
C SER A 201 -19.00 -0.47 2.11
N PHE A 202 -19.00 -1.11 3.28
CA PHE A 202 -19.29 -0.44 4.53
C PHE A 202 -18.22 0.60 4.90
N LEU A 203 -16.94 0.26 4.79
CA LEU A 203 -15.84 1.19 5.03
C LEU A 203 -15.86 2.41 4.09
N MET A 204 -16.27 2.23 2.83
CA MET A 204 -16.42 3.35 1.88
C MET A 204 -17.58 4.29 2.28
N ARG A 205 -18.75 3.76 2.66
CA ARG A 205 -19.84 4.59 3.21
C ARG A 205 -19.42 5.29 4.50
N LEU A 206 -18.65 4.61 5.34
CA LEU A 206 -18.12 5.20 6.57
C LEU A 206 -17.17 6.36 6.27
N GLN A 207 -16.22 6.19 5.33
CA GLN A 207 -15.30 7.27 4.92
C GLN A 207 -16.04 8.51 4.41
N GLN A 208 -17.16 8.36 3.71
CA GLN A 208 -18.00 9.49 3.31
C GLN A 208 -18.60 10.20 4.55
N ASN A 209 -19.08 9.45 5.54
CA ASN A 209 -19.61 10.01 6.80
C ASN A 209 -18.51 10.62 7.69
N LEU A 210 -17.28 10.09 7.66
CA LEU A 210 -16.12 10.63 8.38
C LEU A 210 -15.64 11.96 7.80
N ARG A 211 -15.97 12.30 6.55
CA ARG A 211 -15.72 13.65 6.00
C ARG A 211 -16.75 14.68 6.47
N ALA A 212 -17.83 14.22 7.10
CA ALA A 212 -18.91 15.04 7.62
C ALA A 212 -18.88 15.12 9.16
N PHE A 213 -17.71 15.18 9.80
CA PHE A 213 -17.67 15.62 11.20
C PHE A 213 -18.24 17.04 11.23
N PRO A 214 -19.39 17.27 11.89
CA PRO A 214 -20.00 18.59 11.90
C PRO A 214 -19.03 19.54 12.60
N LEU A 215 -18.60 20.56 11.86
CA LEU A 215 -17.98 21.75 12.44
C LEU A 215 -18.98 22.35 13.43
N PRO A 216 -18.54 22.88 14.59
CA PRO A 216 -19.46 23.59 15.47
C PRO A 216 -20.15 24.70 14.67
N GLU A 217 -21.50 24.72 14.67
CA GLU A 217 -22.26 25.85 14.11
C GLU A 217 -21.82 27.11 14.84
N GLN A 218 -21.13 28.01 14.13
CA GLN A 218 -20.98 29.38 14.60
C GLN A 218 -22.36 30.01 14.56
N SER A 219 -22.97 30.23 15.74
CA SER A 219 -24.12 31.12 15.85
C SER A 219 -23.81 32.43 15.12
N PRO A 220 -24.69 32.91 14.22
CA PRO A 220 -24.43 34.15 13.53
C PRO A 220 -24.42 35.28 14.56
N ALA A 221 -23.23 35.81 14.84
CA ALA A 221 -23.09 37.06 15.54
C ALA A 221 -23.86 38.12 14.74
N GLN A 222 -24.79 38.81 15.42
CA GLN A 222 -25.47 39.98 14.89
C GLN A 222 -24.41 41.02 14.49
N ILE A 223 -24.09 41.09 13.20
CA ILE A 223 -23.35 42.21 12.64
C ILE A 223 -24.34 43.38 12.58
N VAL A 224 -24.26 44.25 13.59
CA VAL A 224 -24.76 45.62 13.50
C VAL A 224 -23.84 46.35 12.53
N ALA A 225 -24.24 46.40 11.25
CA ALA A 225 -23.58 47.19 10.23
C ALA A 225 -23.98 48.66 10.42
N THR A 226 -23.06 49.48 10.94
CA THR A 226 -23.10 50.93 10.77
C THR A 226 -22.85 51.24 9.29
N GLY A 227 -23.81 51.94 8.68
CA GLY A 227 -23.78 52.27 7.26
C GLY A 227 -22.71 53.29 6.89
N ASN A 228 -22.21 53.18 5.66
CA ASN A 228 -22.15 54.28 4.71
C ASN A 228 -21.78 53.74 3.31
N SER A 229 -22.70 53.97 2.35
CA SER A 229 -22.46 54.58 1.03
C SER A 229 -21.46 53.87 0.08
N VAL A 230 -21.74 53.49 -1.17
CA VAL A 230 -22.63 54.01 -2.23
C VAL A 230 -22.84 52.88 -3.26
N VAL A 231 -24.07 52.69 -3.74
CA VAL A 231 -24.41 51.91 -4.95
C VAL A 231 -24.96 52.89 -5.98
N SER A 232 -24.65 52.69 -7.28
CA SER A 232 -25.63 52.72 -8.39
C SER A 232 -25.00 52.76 -9.80
N PRO A 233 -25.70 52.35 -10.89
CA PRO A 233 -26.31 51.02 -11.16
C PRO A 233 -26.32 50.60 -12.68
N VAL A 234 -27.13 49.58 -13.04
CA VAL A 234 -27.86 49.35 -14.34
C VAL A 234 -27.18 48.37 -15.36
N ARG A 235 -27.79 47.39 -16.08
CA ARG A 235 -29.17 46.96 -16.51
C ARG A 235 -29.16 45.48 -16.99
N GLU A 236 -30.32 44.80 -16.92
CA GLU A 236 -30.77 43.71 -17.84
C GLU A 236 -31.69 44.27 -18.96
N PRO A 237 -31.99 43.50 -20.04
CA PRO A 237 -33.35 42.92 -20.28
C PRO A 237 -33.37 41.50 -20.94
N GLU A 238 -34.28 40.56 -20.61
CA GLU A 238 -35.63 40.20 -21.19
C GLU A 238 -35.65 39.79 -22.70
N ASN A 239 -36.45 38.87 -23.30
CA ASN A 239 -37.48 37.83 -23.01
C ASN A 239 -37.82 37.17 -24.41
N GLN A 240 -38.07 35.86 -24.64
CA GLN A 240 -39.39 35.16 -24.81
C GLN A 240 -39.54 34.28 -26.09
N VAL A 241 -40.37 33.21 -25.96
CA VAL A 241 -41.25 32.45 -26.93
C VAL A 241 -40.95 30.95 -27.25
N GLU A 242 -42.00 30.14 -27.03
CA GLU A 242 -42.31 28.67 -27.03
C GLU A 242 -42.86 28.11 -28.41
N PRO A 243 -43.43 26.87 -28.60
CA PRO A 243 -43.33 25.54 -27.92
C PRO A 243 -43.35 24.25 -28.86
N ALA A 244 -43.18 23.07 -28.23
CA ALA A 244 -43.84 21.74 -28.43
C ALA A 244 -43.55 20.79 -29.65
N LEU A 245 -42.97 19.59 -29.40
CA LEU A 245 -43.68 18.28 -29.28
C LEU A 245 -42.72 17.06 -29.12
N SER A 246 -43.21 16.09 -28.36
CA SER A 246 -42.57 14.99 -27.61
C SER A 246 -42.52 13.62 -28.30
N VAL A 247 -41.55 12.75 -27.93
CA VAL A 247 -41.77 11.30 -27.68
C VAL A 247 -40.84 10.80 -26.55
N LEU A 248 -41.41 9.99 -25.65
CA LEU A 248 -40.96 9.57 -24.31
C LEU A 248 -40.15 8.26 -24.28
N GLU A 249 -39.22 8.14 -23.32
CA GLU A 249 -39.14 7.04 -22.32
C GLU A 249 -38.26 7.46 -21.10
N PRO A 250 -38.44 6.86 -19.89
CA PRO A 250 -38.40 7.61 -18.63
C PRO A 250 -37.08 7.53 -17.86
N ALA A 251 -36.62 8.70 -17.39
CA ALA A 251 -35.61 8.87 -16.34
C ALA A 251 -36.22 9.52 -15.09
N ALA A 252 -35.89 8.94 -13.94
CA ALA A 252 -35.73 9.53 -12.60
C ALA A 252 -36.70 10.65 -12.15
N ILE A 253 -37.66 10.29 -11.30
CA ILE A 253 -38.25 11.20 -10.32
C ILE A 253 -37.75 10.77 -8.93
N PHE A 254 -36.69 11.42 -8.45
CA PHE A 254 -36.48 11.63 -7.01
C PHE A 254 -37.08 13.00 -6.69
N GLN A 255 -38.38 13.02 -6.39
CA GLN A 255 -39.03 14.20 -5.85
C GLN A 255 -38.72 14.29 -4.35
N ASN A 256 -38.22 15.47 -3.99
CA ASN A 256 -38.19 16.04 -2.67
C ASN A 256 -39.44 15.70 -1.85
N ASN A 257 -39.23 14.97 -0.76
CA ASN A 257 -40.05 15.14 0.44
C ASN A 257 -39.14 15.74 1.51
N ALA A 258 -39.00 17.07 1.43
CA ALA A 258 -38.70 17.90 2.58
C ALA A 258 -39.90 17.77 3.55
N ALA A 259 -39.83 16.75 4.41
CA ALA A 259 -40.71 16.67 5.57
C ALA A 259 -40.21 17.68 6.61
N ILE A 260 -40.77 18.88 6.52
CA ILE A 260 -41.15 19.78 7.62
C ILE A 260 -40.38 19.48 8.91
N ALA A 261 -39.25 20.15 9.09
CA ALA A 261 -38.63 20.30 10.39
C ALA A 261 -39.55 21.19 11.24
N THR A 262 -40.53 20.56 11.90
CA THR A 262 -41.14 21.18 13.09
C THR A 262 -40.02 21.39 14.09
N SER A 263 -39.77 22.66 14.43
CA SER A 263 -38.94 23.10 15.54
C SER A 263 -39.42 22.45 16.84
N VAL A 264 -38.93 21.26 17.15
CA VAL A 264 -39.06 20.67 18.47
C VAL A 264 -37.96 21.31 19.32
N SER A 265 -38.36 22.33 20.07
CA SER A 265 -37.67 22.73 21.30
C SER A 265 -37.21 21.47 22.03
N SER A 266 -35.91 21.32 22.26
CA SER A 266 -35.31 20.23 23.02
C SER A 266 -35.77 20.33 24.48
N LYS A 267 -36.99 19.86 24.76
CA LYS A 267 -37.43 19.55 26.11
C LYS A 267 -36.57 18.40 26.61
N ALA A 268 -35.94 18.60 27.77
CA ALA A 268 -35.28 17.54 28.51
C ALA A 268 -36.13 16.27 28.51
N PRO A 269 -35.53 15.07 28.32
CA PRO A 269 -36.28 13.83 28.22
C PRO A 269 -37.20 13.69 29.43
N SER A 270 -38.49 13.48 29.18
CA SER A 270 -39.46 13.32 30.26
C SER A 270 -39.06 12.12 31.12
N ARG A 271 -39.29 12.21 32.44
CA ARG A 271 -38.98 11.14 33.40
C ARG A 271 -39.50 9.76 32.95
N LEU A 272 -40.63 9.73 32.24
CA LEU A 272 -41.25 8.54 31.65
C LEU A 272 -40.41 7.90 30.53
N TRP A 273 -39.74 8.70 29.69
CA TRP A 273 -38.86 8.18 28.63
C TRP A 273 -37.61 7.52 29.21
N THR A 274 -37.00 8.15 30.23
CA THR A 274 -35.85 7.58 30.94
C THR A 274 -36.21 6.27 31.66
N ILE A 275 -37.40 6.20 32.27
CA ILE A 275 -37.94 4.96 32.87
C ILE A 275 -38.16 3.88 31.80
N ALA A 276 -38.73 4.23 30.64
CA ALA A 276 -38.97 3.28 29.56
C ALA A 276 -37.66 2.69 28.97
N VAL A 277 -36.63 3.53 28.80
CA VAL A 277 -35.30 3.10 28.35
C VAL A 277 -34.65 2.17 29.38
N GLN A 278 -34.70 2.52 30.67
CA GLN A 278 -34.16 1.67 31.74
C GLN A 278 -34.90 0.33 31.83
N ALA A 279 -36.24 0.32 31.76
CA ALA A 279 -37.04 -0.90 31.81
C ALA A 279 -36.72 -1.85 30.63
N ARG A 280 -36.52 -1.30 29.42
CA ARG A 280 -36.08 -2.07 28.25
C ARG A 280 -34.72 -2.73 28.49
N ASP A 281 -33.75 -1.98 28.97
CA ASP A 281 -32.39 -2.50 29.18
C ASP A 281 -32.37 -3.58 30.29
N TYR A 282 -33.23 -3.47 31.32
CA TYR A 282 -33.45 -4.53 32.32
C TYR A 282 -34.04 -5.81 31.69
N LEU A 283 -35.07 -5.69 30.85
CA LEU A 283 -35.69 -6.83 30.19
C LEU A 283 -34.71 -7.57 29.27
N ILE A 284 -33.86 -6.84 28.55
CA ILE A 284 -32.82 -7.42 27.70
C ILE A 284 -31.80 -8.20 28.56
N SER A 285 -31.33 -7.61 29.66
CA SER A 285 -30.38 -8.26 30.57
C SER A 285 -30.93 -9.55 31.18
N ILE A 286 -32.18 -9.51 31.66
CA ILE A 286 -32.87 -10.70 32.21
C ILE A 286 -33.04 -11.77 31.12
N GLY A 287 -33.41 -11.36 29.91
CA GLY A 287 -33.57 -12.27 28.77
C GLY A 287 -32.26 -12.98 28.40
N VAL A 288 -31.17 -12.22 28.22
CA VAL A 288 -29.85 -12.78 27.88
C VAL A 288 -29.34 -13.71 28.97
N THR A 289 -29.50 -13.32 30.24
CA THR A 289 -29.07 -14.15 31.38
C THR A 289 -29.88 -15.45 31.45
N SER A 290 -31.20 -15.39 31.25
CA SER A 290 -32.05 -16.59 31.23
C SER A 290 -31.67 -17.54 30.09
N ILE A 291 -31.37 -17.00 28.91
CA ILE A 291 -30.90 -17.78 27.76
C ILE A 291 -29.54 -18.43 28.08
N ALA A 292 -28.60 -17.69 28.69
CA ALA A 292 -27.31 -18.23 29.10
C ALA A 292 -27.46 -19.38 30.12
N ILE A 293 -28.36 -19.24 31.10
CA ILE A 293 -28.66 -20.30 32.08
C ILE A 293 -29.15 -21.56 31.37
N VAL A 294 -30.14 -21.44 30.48
CA VAL A 294 -30.71 -22.58 29.75
C VAL A 294 -29.66 -23.26 28.88
N LEU A 295 -28.89 -22.49 28.10
CA LEU A 295 -27.88 -23.04 27.20
C LEU A 295 -26.70 -23.68 27.95
N LEU A 296 -26.29 -23.14 29.11
CA LEU A 296 -25.18 -23.72 29.87
C LEU A 296 -25.62 -24.90 30.75
N SER A 297 -26.92 -25.11 30.96
CA SER A 297 -27.46 -26.20 31.81
C SER A 297 -26.93 -27.60 31.47
N PRO A 298 -26.81 -28.03 30.20
CA PRO A 298 -26.28 -29.35 29.85
C PRO A 298 -24.79 -29.50 30.21
N ILE A 299 -24.02 -28.42 30.03
CA ILE A 299 -22.60 -28.38 30.41
C ILE A 299 -22.46 -28.53 31.91
N ARG A 300 -23.34 -27.87 32.70
CA ARG A 300 -23.36 -28.04 34.16
C ARG A 300 -23.60 -29.49 34.54
N ALA A 301 -24.63 -30.11 33.95
CA ALA A 301 -25.02 -31.48 34.24
C ALA A 301 -23.89 -32.47 33.92
N TRP A 302 -23.17 -32.25 32.81
CA TRP A 302 -22.06 -33.12 32.40
C TRP A 302 -20.79 -32.91 33.23
N TRP A 303 -20.34 -31.66 33.39
CA TRP A 303 -19.06 -31.35 34.03
C TRP A 303 -19.10 -31.54 35.57
N PHE A 304 -20.29 -31.37 36.17
CA PHE A 304 -20.46 -31.48 37.62
C PHE A 304 -21.27 -32.70 38.06
N ALA A 305 -21.53 -33.67 37.17
CA ALA A 305 -22.24 -34.92 37.50
C ALA A 305 -21.66 -35.62 38.74
N GLU A 306 -20.32 -35.71 38.82
CA GLU A 306 -19.60 -36.35 39.92
C GLU A 306 -19.66 -35.55 41.24
N PHE A 307 -19.93 -34.24 41.16
CA PHE A 307 -20.01 -33.35 42.32
C PHE A 307 -21.41 -33.30 42.95
N GLU A 308 -22.44 -33.80 42.27
CA GLU A 308 -23.79 -33.90 42.83
C GLU A 308 -23.85 -34.83 44.06
N GLN A 309 -22.88 -35.74 44.21
CA GLN A 309 -22.76 -36.66 45.35
C GLN A 309 -21.82 -36.16 46.48
N SER A 310 -21.26 -34.94 46.34
CA SER A 310 -20.28 -34.38 47.29
C SER A 310 -20.90 -33.63 48.48
N SER A 311 -20.07 -33.13 49.41
CA SER A 311 -20.54 -32.41 50.61
C SER A 311 -21.34 -31.13 50.27
N ARG A 312 -22.28 -30.72 51.15
CA ARG A 312 -23.08 -29.49 50.95
C ARG A 312 -22.23 -28.23 50.71
N ILE A 313 -21.05 -28.15 51.32
CA ILE A 313 -20.13 -27.02 51.15
C ILE A 313 -19.51 -27.03 49.75
N SER A 314 -19.10 -28.21 49.27
CA SER A 314 -18.57 -28.40 47.91
C SER A 314 -19.62 -28.03 46.85
N GLN A 315 -20.86 -28.50 47.02
CA GLN A 315 -21.98 -28.15 46.14
C GLN A 315 -22.28 -26.65 46.15
N PHE A 316 -22.20 -25.99 47.31
CA PHE A 316 -22.37 -24.55 47.43
C PHE A 316 -21.26 -23.78 46.70
N VAL A 317 -19.99 -24.16 46.90
CA VAL A 317 -18.85 -23.54 46.19
C VAL A 317 -18.96 -23.72 44.68
N VAL A 318 -19.27 -24.93 44.21
CA VAL A 318 -19.49 -25.20 42.77
C VAL A 318 -20.64 -24.38 42.23
N SER A 319 -21.74 -24.25 42.97
CA SER A 319 -22.88 -23.43 42.55
C SER A 319 -22.52 -21.94 42.46
N LEU A 320 -21.73 -21.41 43.41
CA LEU A 320 -21.26 -20.03 43.36
C LEU A 320 -20.31 -19.79 42.17
N VAL A 321 -19.37 -20.71 41.92
CA VAL A 321 -18.48 -20.64 40.76
C VAL A 321 -19.29 -20.67 39.46
N TRP A 322 -20.30 -21.53 39.38
CA TRP A 322 -21.16 -21.66 38.20
C TRP A 322 -22.03 -20.41 37.97
N ILE A 323 -22.61 -19.84 39.02
CA ILE A 323 -23.33 -18.56 38.94
C ILE A 323 -22.39 -17.45 38.45
N GLY A 324 -21.14 -17.43 38.94
CA GLY A 324 -20.11 -16.52 38.46
C GLY A 324 -19.80 -16.70 36.97
N ALA A 325 -19.70 -17.94 36.49
CA ALA A 325 -19.48 -18.25 35.08
C ALA A 325 -20.65 -17.79 34.19
N ILE A 326 -21.90 -18.04 34.61
CA ILE A 326 -23.10 -17.55 33.90
C ILE A 326 -23.09 -16.02 33.83
N ALA A 327 -22.80 -15.34 34.95
CA ALA A 327 -22.76 -13.89 35.00
C ALA A 327 -21.67 -13.33 34.06
N LEU A 328 -20.51 -13.97 33.98
CA LEU A 328 -19.44 -13.60 33.06
C LEU A 328 -19.85 -13.76 31.58
N VAL A 329 -20.47 -14.88 31.22
CA VAL A 329 -20.96 -15.12 29.85
C VAL A 329 -22.04 -14.11 29.47
N ALA A 330 -23.00 -13.85 30.36
CA ALA A 330 -24.03 -12.84 30.15
C ALA A 330 -23.41 -11.44 29.98
N ALA A 331 -22.43 -11.07 30.81
CA ALA A 331 -21.72 -9.80 30.69
C ALA A 331 -20.95 -9.68 29.37
N ALA A 332 -20.30 -10.76 28.91
CA ALA A 332 -19.60 -10.77 27.63
C ALA A 332 -20.55 -10.62 26.44
N LEU A 333 -21.71 -11.29 26.45
CA LEU A 333 -22.75 -11.14 25.42
C LEU A 333 -23.34 -9.73 25.39
N LEU A 334 -23.48 -9.08 26.55
CA LEU A 334 -24.00 -7.72 26.66
C LEU A 334 -22.94 -6.63 26.40
N ALA A 335 -21.65 -6.95 26.46
CA ALA A 335 -20.58 -5.95 26.34
C ALA A 335 -20.64 -5.10 25.05
N PRO A 336 -20.94 -5.65 23.85
CA PRO A 336 -21.08 -4.84 22.64
C PRO A 336 -22.34 -3.98 22.59
N TRP A 337 -23.33 -4.22 23.46
CA TRP A 337 -24.66 -3.57 23.40
C TRP A 337 -24.58 -2.05 23.44
N GLU A 338 -23.76 -1.48 24.33
CA GLU A 338 -23.60 -0.02 24.44
C GLU A 338 -23.09 0.58 23.12
N THR A 339 -22.15 -0.10 22.47
CA THR A 339 -21.53 0.36 21.22
C THR A 339 -22.47 0.21 20.04
N LEU A 340 -23.12 -0.94 19.92
CA LEU A 340 -24.04 -1.25 18.83
C LEU A 340 -25.32 -0.43 18.92
N GLY A 341 -25.86 -0.27 20.13
CA GLY A 341 -27.04 0.55 20.40
C GLY A 341 -26.77 2.04 20.17
N TRP A 342 -25.58 2.54 20.52
CA TRP A 342 -25.15 3.89 20.18
C TRP A 342 -25.04 4.07 18.66
N TRP A 343 -24.31 3.17 17.99
CA TRP A 343 -24.12 3.23 16.54
C TRP A 343 -25.43 3.18 15.75
N ALA A 344 -26.37 2.32 16.19
CA ALA A 344 -27.68 2.18 15.57
C ALA A 344 -28.65 3.33 15.90
N GLY A 345 -28.26 4.26 16.77
CA GLY A 345 -29.10 5.39 17.21
C GLY A 345 -30.19 5.01 18.22
N TRP A 346 -30.14 3.82 18.81
CA TRP A 346 -31.14 3.32 19.76
C TRP A 346 -30.97 3.87 21.19
N LEU A 347 -29.75 4.32 21.51
CA LEU A 347 -29.38 4.85 22.84
C LEU A 347 -29.26 6.39 22.86
N GLY A 348 -29.53 7.06 21.74
CA GLY A 348 -29.44 8.52 21.58
C GLY A 348 -28.01 9.08 21.58
N ASP A 349 -27.81 10.23 20.94
CA ASP A 349 -26.58 11.02 21.03
C ASP A 349 -26.67 11.91 22.30
N SER A 350 -26.66 11.32 23.49
CA SER A 350 -26.56 12.12 24.72
C SER A 350 -25.11 12.54 24.91
N LEU A 351 -24.73 13.55 24.14
CA LEU A 351 -23.66 14.48 24.44
C LEU A 351 -24.35 15.84 24.55
N ASP A 352 -25.14 16.01 25.61
CA ASP A 352 -25.68 17.34 25.94
C ASP A 352 -24.49 18.27 26.18
N PRO A 353 -24.41 19.44 25.53
CA PRO A 353 -23.31 20.40 25.72
C PRO A 353 -23.29 21.08 27.10
N SER A 354 -24.10 20.59 28.05
CA SER A 354 -24.52 21.34 29.22
C SER A 354 -24.24 20.58 30.51
N SER A 355 -22.96 20.47 30.85
CA SER A 355 -22.49 20.39 32.24
C SER A 355 -20.99 20.66 32.26
N ASP A 356 -20.64 21.84 32.76
CA ASP A 356 -19.30 22.30 33.19
C ASP A 356 -18.21 22.50 32.13
N SER A 357 -18.49 23.37 31.15
CA SER A 357 -17.41 24.18 30.56
C SER A 357 -17.74 25.66 30.71
N THR A 358 -17.09 26.30 31.67
CA THR A 358 -16.72 27.72 31.57
C THR A 358 -16.26 27.96 30.14
N GLN A 359 -16.93 28.86 29.41
CA GLN A 359 -16.40 29.33 28.13
C GLN A 359 -14.93 29.73 28.35
N PRO A 360 -13.99 29.31 27.48
CA PRO A 360 -12.64 29.83 27.58
C PRO A 360 -12.75 31.35 27.43
N GLN A 361 -12.46 32.08 28.51
CA GLN A 361 -12.13 33.49 28.41
C GLN A 361 -11.04 33.59 27.35
N ALA A 362 -11.27 34.43 26.36
CA ALA A 362 -10.26 34.79 25.37
C ALA A 362 -9.15 35.57 26.10
N THR A 363 -8.18 34.84 26.66
CA THR A 363 -7.04 35.43 27.34
C THR A 363 -5.80 35.31 26.45
N SER A 364 -5.30 36.48 26.05
CA SER A 364 -3.93 36.85 25.67
C SER A 364 -3.06 35.89 24.85
N ALA A 365 -2.57 36.38 23.70
CA ALA A 365 -1.36 35.94 22.97
C ALA A 365 -0.86 34.53 23.31
N GLN A 366 -1.55 33.50 22.80
CA GLN A 366 -1.17 32.11 23.04
C GLN A 366 0.12 31.79 22.27
N THR A 367 1.13 31.30 22.98
CA THR A 367 2.31 30.64 22.41
C THR A 367 1.84 29.61 21.38
N PRO A 368 2.43 29.57 20.16
CA PRO A 368 2.03 28.60 19.15
C PRO A 368 2.26 27.18 19.66
N VAL A 369 1.20 26.37 19.73
CA VAL A 369 1.28 24.98 20.19
C VAL A 369 2.01 24.15 19.15
N THR A 370 3.09 23.47 19.54
CA THR A 370 3.92 22.64 18.66
C THR A 370 3.52 21.17 18.67
N ARG A 371 2.80 20.70 19.71
CA ARG A 371 2.28 19.32 19.82
C ARG A 371 1.09 19.22 20.76
N TYR A 372 0.15 18.32 20.43
CA TYR A 372 -0.94 17.92 21.33
C TYR A 372 -0.70 16.51 21.85
N VAL A 373 -0.87 16.31 23.16
CA VAL A 373 -0.71 15.01 23.83
C VAL A 373 -2.04 14.61 24.46
N VAL A 374 -2.56 13.44 24.13
CA VAL A 374 -3.85 12.94 24.65
C VAL A 374 -3.60 11.71 25.52
N TYR A 375 -3.99 11.76 26.79
CA TYR A 375 -3.82 10.64 27.71
C TYR A 375 -5.09 9.77 27.80
N LEU A 376 -4.94 8.45 27.68
CA LEU A 376 -5.98 7.44 27.80
C LEU A 376 -5.59 6.42 28.88
N ASP A 377 -6.37 6.39 29.96
CA ASP A 377 -6.03 5.64 31.17
C ASP A 377 -6.31 4.13 31.11
N GLY A 378 -5.81 3.40 32.10
CA GLY A 378 -5.94 1.95 32.25
C GLY A 378 -7.35 1.47 32.63
N ILE A 379 -7.53 0.14 32.64
CA ILE A 379 -8.84 -0.52 32.87
C ILE A 379 -9.46 -0.25 34.24
N GLY A 380 -8.73 0.39 35.15
CA GLY A 380 -9.23 0.85 36.45
C GLY A 380 -10.14 2.08 36.37
N GLN A 381 -10.22 2.79 35.26
CA GLN A 381 -11.00 4.04 35.18
C GLN A 381 -12.52 3.80 35.22
N SER A 382 -13.24 4.48 36.12
CA SER A 382 -14.72 4.42 36.25
C SER A 382 -15.42 5.79 36.18
N THR A 383 -14.68 6.86 36.43
CA THR A 383 -15.10 8.27 36.39
C THR A 383 -14.16 9.08 35.48
N LEU A 384 -14.45 10.38 35.29
CA LEU A 384 -13.55 11.29 34.57
C LEU A 384 -12.24 11.53 35.33
N ASP A 385 -12.27 11.43 36.66
CA ASP A 385 -11.10 11.50 37.52
C ASP A 385 -10.22 10.26 37.38
N TYR A 386 -8.90 10.45 37.43
CA TYR A 386 -7.92 9.36 37.39
C TYR A 386 -7.71 8.72 38.76
N LEU A 387 -7.19 7.50 38.76
CA LEU A 387 -6.64 6.88 39.97
C LEU A 387 -5.39 7.66 40.44
N SER A 388 -5.03 7.54 41.71
CA SER A 388 -3.96 8.34 42.33
C SER A 388 -2.60 8.23 41.62
N ASP A 389 -2.27 7.04 41.11
CA ASP A 389 -1.06 6.77 40.31
C ASP A 389 -1.11 7.43 38.93
N SER A 390 -2.20 7.23 38.19
CA SER A 390 -2.41 7.85 36.87
C SER A 390 -2.49 9.38 36.96
N GLN A 391 -3.13 9.92 38.01
CA GLN A 391 -3.21 11.36 38.27
C GLN A 391 -1.82 11.93 38.54
N ALA A 392 -1.04 11.30 39.42
CA ALA A 392 0.33 11.71 39.72
C ALA A 392 1.22 11.70 38.47
N PHE A 393 1.10 10.67 37.61
CA PHE A 393 1.83 10.61 36.35
C PHE A 393 1.47 11.76 35.40
N VAL A 394 0.18 12.00 35.18
CA VAL A 394 -0.28 13.02 34.22
C VAL A 394 0.05 14.44 34.70
N ASP A 395 -0.07 14.70 36.00
CA ASP A 395 0.29 16.01 36.58
C ASP A 395 1.80 16.24 36.55
N ALA A 396 2.60 15.21 36.86
CA ALA A 396 4.05 15.29 36.71
C ALA A 396 4.45 15.46 35.23
N LEU A 397 3.78 14.80 34.30
CA LEU A 397 4.04 14.95 32.86
C LEU A 397 3.76 16.38 32.39
N GLU A 398 2.60 16.94 32.73
CA GLU A 398 2.24 18.31 32.34
C GLU A 398 3.19 19.35 32.97
N HIS A 399 3.62 19.15 34.22
CA HIS A 399 4.57 20.04 34.89
C HIS A 399 5.96 20.03 34.26
N ASN A 400 6.39 18.89 33.71
CA ASN A 400 7.73 18.69 33.15
C ASN A 400 7.82 18.89 31.63
N LEU A 401 6.70 19.22 30.96
CA LEU A 401 6.69 19.51 29.53
C LEU A 401 6.76 21.03 29.25
N PRO A 402 7.39 21.44 28.13
CA PRO A 402 7.36 22.82 27.65
C PRO A 402 5.95 23.37 27.46
N GLN A 403 5.78 24.69 27.64
CA GLN A 403 4.48 25.37 27.57
C GLN A 403 3.81 25.33 26.18
N ASP A 404 4.58 25.06 25.13
CA ASP A 404 4.11 24.88 23.74
C ASP A 404 3.61 23.46 23.44
N ILE A 405 3.70 22.52 24.39
CA ILE A 405 3.08 21.18 24.29
C ILE A 405 1.82 21.13 25.15
N LYS A 406 0.67 20.87 24.53
CA LYS A 406 -0.63 20.88 25.21
C LYS A 406 -1.09 19.47 25.57
N VAL A 407 -1.26 19.18 26.86
CA VAL A 407 -1.78 17.91 27.37
C VAL A 407 -3.31 17.97 27.51
N ILE A 408 -4.01 16.98 26.95
CA ILE A 408 -5.46 16.82 27.02
C ILE A 408 -5.79 15.65 27.96
N LYS A 409 -6.63 15.93 28.97
CA LYS A 409 -7.04 15.01 30.04
C LYS A 409 -8.57 14.80 30.02
N GLY A 410 -9.08 13.89 30.84
CA GLY A 410 -10.52 13.72 31.09
C GLY A 410 -11.27 12.98 29.98
N ILE A 411 -10.61 12.08 29.26
CA ILE A 411 -11.25 11.21 28.27
C ILE A 411 -11.51 9.85 28.91
N MET A 412 -12.72 9.30 28.74
CA MET A 412 -13.06 7.94 29.17
C MET A 412 -12.92 6.95 27.99
N PRO A 413 -11.79 6.23 27.85
CA PRO A 413 -11.54 5.36 26.71
C PRO A 413 -12.41 4.09 26.72
N TYR A 414 -13.06 3.81 27.85
CA TYR A 414 -13.97 2.66 28.03
C TYR A 414 -15.46 3.04 27.82
N SER A 415 -15.79 4.22 27.29
CA SER A 415 -17.18 4.66 27.09
C SER A 415 -17.34 5.41 25.76
N VAL A 416 -18.03 4.81 24.78
CA VAL A 416 -18.29 5.45 23.48
C VAL A 416 -19.17 6.71 23.56
N ARG A 417 -19.82 6.92 24.70
CA ARG A 417 -20.64 8.10 25.02
C ARG A 417 -19.93 9.09 25.95
N ASN A 418 -18.71 8.79 26.39
CA ASN A 418 -17.97 9.55 27.41
C ASN A 418 -18.73 9.73 28.75
N ASN A 419 -19.69 8.85 29.07
CA ASN A 419 -20.50 8.93 30.29
C ASN A 419 -19.88 8.09 31.43
N PRO A 420 -19.78 8.64 32.66
CA PRO A 420 -19.37 7.90 33.85
C PRO A 420 -20.22 6.66 34.14
N LEU A 421 -19.67 5.70 34.88
CA LEU A 421 -20.42 4.51 35.35
C LEU A 421 -21.40 4.84 36.49
N THR A 422 -21.14 5.93 37.22
CA THR A 422 -21.87 6.39 38.40
C THR A 422 -23.14 7.18 38.08
N GLU A 423 -23.34 7.59 36.82
CA GLU A 423 -24.40 8.51 36.41
C GLU A 423 -25.25 7.95 35.26
N ASN A 424 -26.57 8.13 35.34
CA ASN A 424 -27.54 7.85 34.26
C ASN A 424 -27.50 6.42 33.67
N ARG A 425 -27.14 5.40 34.47
CA ARG A 425 -27.14 3.96 34.07
C ARG A 425 -27.98 3.06 35.01
N PRO A 426 -28.55 1.95 34.52
CA PRO A 426 -29.09 0.89 35.37
C PRO A 426 -28.00 0.41 36.35
N LEU A 427 -28.36 0.17 37.62
CA LEU A 427 -27.43 -0.24 38.68
C LEU A 427 -26.32 0.78 39.04
N ALA A 428 -26.44 2.06 38.67
CA ALA A 428 -25.50 3.13 39.08
C ALA A 428 -25.25 3.21 40.61
N PHE A 429 -26.17 2.71 41.44
CA PHE A 429 -25.94 2.59 42.88
C PHE A 429 -24.89 1.52 43.24
N LEU A 430 -24.84 0.40 42.51
CA LEU A 430 -23.82 -0.65 42.70
C LEU A 430 -22.43 -0.13 42.28
N TRP A 431 -22.36 0.63 41.18
CA TRP A 431 -21.11 1.24 40.73
C TRP A 431 -20.60 2.30 41.72
N ARG A 432 -21.49 3.16 42.25
CA ARG A 432 -21.14 4.10 43.33
C ARG A 432 -20.68 3.38 44.61
N LEU A 433 -21.25 2.22 44.92
CA LEU A 433 -20.81 1.39 46.04
C LEU A 433 -19.42 0.80 45.76
N ALA A 434 -19.20 0.25 44.57
CA ALA A 434 -17.91 -0.31 44.14
C ALA A 434 -16.79 0.75 44.14
N ASP A 435 -17.06 1.95 43.63
CA ASP A 435 -16.10 3.07 43.63
C ASP A 435 -15.73 3.50 45.06
N ARG A 436 -16.71 3.57 45.99
CA ARG A 436 -16.46 3.92 47.40
C ARG A 436 -15.56 2.93 48.13
N PHE A 437 -15.70 1.62 47.84
CA PHE A 437 -14.84 0.60 48.42
C PHE A 437 -13.47 0.56 47.74
N ARG A 438 -13.41 0.78 46.42
CA ARG A 438 -12.17 0.81 45.65
C ARG A 438 -11.26 1.99 46.01
N LEU A 439 -11.82 3.18 46.25
CA LEU A 439 -11.05 4.35 46.70
C LEU A 439 -10.45 4.17 48.10
N LYS A 440 -11.01 3.26 48.91
CA LYS A 440 -10.49 2.91 50.25
C LYS A 440 -9.47 1.77 50.22
N ASP A 441 -9.64 0.81 49.31
CA ASP A 441 -8.73 -0.32 49.12
C ASP A 441 -8.71 -0.76 47.63
N PRO A 442 -7.61 -0.48 46.90
CA PRO A 442 -7.43 -0.89 45.51
C PRO A 442 -7.52 -2.42 45.29
N THR A 443 -7.32 -3.22 46.33
CA THR A 443 -7.36 -4.70 46.28
C THR A 443 -8.75 -5.28 46.55
N SER A 444 -9.76 -4.43 46.81
CA SER A 444 -11.10 -4.91 47.14
C SER A 444 -11.73 -5.72 45.99
N VAL A 445 -12.45 -6.79 46.35
CA VAL A 445 -13.20 -7.65 45.40
C VAL A 445 -14.15 -6.84 44.51
N PHE A 446 -14.64 -5.70 44.99
CA PHE A 446 -15.54 -4.81 44.26
C PHE A 446 -14.86 -4.02 43.12
N GLY A 447 -13.57 -3.71 43.23
CA GLY A 447 -12.78 -3.08 42.16
C GLY A 447 -12.60 -3.97 40.92
N TYR A 448 -12.58 -5.30 41.12
CA TYR A 448 -12.47 -6.27 40.02
C TYR A 448 -13.66 -6.24 39.06
N PHE A 449 -14.87 -5.86 39.51
CA PHE A 449 -16.02 -5.78 38.61
C PHE A 449 -15.89 -4.65 37.57
N VAL A 450 -15.31 -3.51 37.95
CA VAL A 450 -15.01 -2.41 37.00
C VAL A 450 -13.94 -2.87 36.00
N ASN A 451 -12.86 -3.46 36.50
CA ASN A 451 -11.78 -3.98 35.66
C ASN A 451 -12.29 -5.01 34.66
N LEU A 452 -13.15 -5.94 35.11
CA LEU A 452 -13.76 -6.95 34.26
C LEU A 452 -14.59 -6.33 33.12
N ARG A 453 -15.44 -5.34 33.45
CA ARG A 453 -16.22 -4.61 32.44
C ARG A 453 -15.33 -3.89 31.43
N ASN A 454 -14.27 -3.24 31.89
CA ASN A 454 -13.35 -2.51 31.02
C ASN A 454 -12.48 -3.45 30.17
N VAL A 455 -12.11 -4.62 30.67
CA VAL A 455 -11.48 -5.70 29.87
C VAL A 455 -12.40 -6.16 28.75
N LEU A 456 -13.71 -6.31 29.02
CA LEU A 456 -14.68 -6.62 27.97
C LEU A 456 -14.77 -5.49 26.93
N ALA A 457 -14.66 -4.22 27.34
CA ALA A 457 -14.59 -3.09 26.40
C ALA A 457 -13.30 -3.13 25.54
N VAL A 458 -12.15 -3.49 26.11
CA VAL A 458 -10.91 -3.75 25.37
C VAL A 458 -11.12 -4.89 24.35
N ALA A 459 -11.80 -5.96 24.73
CA ALA A 459 -12.16 -7.05 23.81
C ALA A 459 -13.07 -6.57 22.68
N VAL A 460 -14.05 -5.70 22.97
CA VAL A 460 -14.91 -5.07 21.95
C VAL A 460 -14.08 -4.21 20.98
N SER A 461 -13.13 -3.42 21.49
CA SER A 461 -12.21 -2.62 20.66
C SER A 461 -11.30 -3.48 19.77
N ALA A 462 -10.84 -4.64 20.27
CA ALA A 462 -9.95 -5.56 19.56
C ALA A 462 -10.66 -6.48 18.56
N ASP A 463 -11.98 -6.67 18.70
CA ASP A 463 -12.81 -7.48 17.82
C ASP A 463 -12.96 -6.81 16.44
N LYS A 464 -12.81 -7.59 15.36
CA LYS A 464 -12.92 -7.08 13.97
C LYS A 464 -14.32 -6.61 13.59
N ARG A 465 -15.36 -7.12 14.26
CA ARG A 465 -16.78 -6.85 14.03
C ARG A 465 -17.23 -5.62 14.81
N TYR A 466 -16.90 -5.56 16.09
CA TYR A 466 -17.37 -4.50 17.00
C TYR A 466 -16.39 -3.31 17.08
N GLY A 467 -15.09 -3.57 16.96
CA GLY A 467 -14.03 -2.58 17.14
C GLY A 467 -14.10 -1.44 16.14
N LEU A 468 -14.65 -1.66 14.95
CA LEU A 468 -14.91 -0.61 13.96
C LEU A 468 -15.77 0.53 14.55
N PHE A 469 -16.87 0.17 15.20
CA PHE A 469 -17.81 1.13 15.78
C PHE A 469 -17.26 1.73 17.08
N TYR A 470 -16.67 0.88 17.92
CA TYR A 470 -16.13 1.28 19.21
C TYR A 470 -15.01 2.30 19.05
N ASN A 471 -13.99 1.96 18.25
CA ASN A 471 -12.80 2.78 18.07
C ASN A 471 -13.10 4.09 17.34
N LEU A 472 -14.11 4.09 16.47
CA LEU A 472 -14.61 5.32 15.87
C LEU A 472 -15.30 6.23 16.91
N GLY A 473 -16.09 5.65 17.82
CA GLY A 473 -16.68 6.40 18.93
C GLY A 473 -15.62 7.10 19.77
N ILE A 474 -14.55 6.38 20.13
CA ILE A 474 -13.41 6.95 20.85
C ILE A 474 -12.67 8.01 20.02
N ALA A 475 -12.44 7.77 18.72
CA ALA A 475 -11.84 8.76 17.84
C ALA A 475 -12.68 10.06 17.77
N ARG A 476 -14.01 9.97 17.75
CA ARG A 476 -14.91 11.14 17.79
C ARG A 476 -14.78 11.93 19.09
N ILE A 477 -14.60 11.25 20.23
CA ILE A 477 -14.37 11.90 21.53
C ILE A 477 -13.03 12.63 21.52
N ILE A 478 -11.95 11.96 21.08
CA ILE A 478 -10.60 12.55 20.99
C ILE A 478 -10.61 13.75 20.04
N TYR A 479 -11.20 13.62 18.85
CA TYR A 479 -11.32 14.70 17.88
C TYR A 479 -12.03 15.93 18.46
N ARG A 480 -13.18 15.75 19.11
CA ARG A 480 -13.90 16.86 19.74
C ARG A 480 -13.08 17.52 20.85
N SER A 481 -12.41 16.72 21.66
CA SER A 481 -11.55 17.22 22.73
C SER A 481 -10.39 18.05 22.16
N LEU A 482 -9.75 17.60 21.08
CA LEU A 482 -8.72 18.37 20.36
C LEU A 482 -9.25 19.74 19.90
N ILE A 483 -10.40 19.77 19.23
CA ILE A 483 -11.01 21.03 18.75
C ILE A 483 -11.38 21.96 19.91
N GLN A 484 -11.98 21.43 20.99
CA GLN A 484 -12.31 22.20 22.20
C GLN A 484 -11.06 22.83 22.84
N HIS A 485 -9.90 22.18 22.71
CA HIS A 485 -8.62 22.66 23.21
C HIS A 485 -7.83 23.48 22.17
N GLY A 486 -8.48 23.95 21.10
CA GLY A 486 -7.93 24.90 20.13
C GLY A 486 -7.13 24.29 18.99
N TYR A 487 -7.23 22.98 18.75
CA TYR A 487 -6.56 22.33 17.62
C TYR A 487 -7.12 22.83 16.28
N SER A 488 -6.27 23.37 15.40
CA SER A 488 -6.63 23.75 14.03
C SER A 488 -6.26 22.66 13.03
N ILE A 489 -7.24 22.21 12.24
CA ILE A 489 -7.06 21.15 11.23
C ILE A 489 -6.09 21.59 10.12
N GLU A 490 -6.07 22.88 9.79
CA GLU A 490 -5.24 23.43 8.71
C GLU A 490 -3.75 23.46 9.08
N GLN A 491 -3.43 23.61 10.36
CA GLN A 491 -2.06 23.77 10.84
C GLN A 491 -1.28 22.45 10.94
N ASN A 492 -1.97 21.30 10.89
CA ASN A 492 -1.36 19.96 10.91
C ASN A 492 -0.38 19.71 12.07
N VAL A 493 -0.67 20.29 13.24
CA VAL A 493 0.15 20.13 14.44
C VAL A 493 0.18 18.63 14.84
N PRO A 494 1.36 18.04 15.12
CA PRO A 494 1.48 16.64 15.54
C PRO A 494 0.66 16.29 16.78
N ILE A 495 0.13 15.06 16.82
CA ILE A 495 -0.67 14.54 17.94
C ILE A 495 0.00 13.26 18.48
N THR A 496 0.19 13.16 19.79
CA THR A 496 0.66 11.93 20.44
C THR A 496 -0.41 11.38 21.37
N LEU A 497 -0.82 10.13 21.18
CA LEU A 497 -1.72 9.43 22.09
C LEU A 497 -0.92 8.60 23.09
N ILE A 498 -1.07 8.87 24.39
CA ILE A 498 -0.47 8.07 25.46
C ILE A 498 -1.54 7.12 26.01
N GLY A 499 -1.29 5.81 25.97
CA GLY A 499 -2.23 4.81 26.45
C GLY A 499 -1.61 3.88 27.50
N PHE A 500 -2.17 3.87 28.71
CA PHE A 500 -1.76 2.96 29.78
C PHE A 500 -2.60 1.68 29.79
N SER A 501 -1.95 0.51 29.89
CA SER A 501 -2.63 -0.80 29.97
C SER A 501 -3.65 -1.01 28.82
N GLY A 502 -4.93 -1.25 29.11
CA GLY A 502 -6.02 -1.30 28.12
C GLY A 502 -6.16 -0.03 27.27
N GLY A 503 -5.74 1.13 27.78
CA GLY A 503 -5.74 2.41 27.08
C GLY A 503 -4.84 2.40 25.84
N GLY A 504 -3.79 1.55 25.82
CA GLY A 504 -2.94 1.35 24.64
C GLY A 504 -3.71 0.77 23.44
N GLN A 505 -4.61 -0.20 23.69
CA GLN A 505 -5.50 -0.73 22.64
C GLN A 505 -6.48 0.32 22.16
N MET A 506 -7.01 1.15 23.06
CA MET A 506 -7.96 2.21 22.71
C MET A 506 -7.28 3.32 21.89
N ALA A 507 -6.06 3.72 22.27
CA ALA A 507 -5.22 4.66 21.53
C ALA A 507 -4.96 4.15 20.11
N ALA A 508 -4.42 2.93 19.98
CA ALA A 508 -4.12 2.32 18.70
C ALA A 508 -5.38 2.13 17.84
N GLY A 509 -6.47 1.73 18.47
CA GLY A 509 -7.77 1.55 17.83
C GLY A 509 -8.30 2.86 17.23
N ALA A 510 -8.29 3.95 18.01
CA ALA A 510 -8.81 5.26 17.60
C ALA A 510 -7.92 5.99 16.59
N ALA A 511 -6.60 5.87 16.72
CA ALA A 511 -5.63 6.60 15.91
C ALA A 511 -5.79 6.34 14.39
N GLN A 512 -6.14 5.11 14.00
CA GLN A 512 -6.36 4.77 12.58
C GLN A 512 -7.52 5.56 11.94
N TYR A 513 -8.51 6.00 12.73
CA TYR A 513 -9.64 6.79 12.27
C TYR A 513 -9.35 8.28 12.38
N LEU A 514 -8.65 8.71 13.43
CA LEU A 514 -8.15 10.09 13.53
C LEU A 514 -7.29 10.45 12.32
N ARG A 515 -6.39 9.57 11.87
CA ARG A 515 -5.55 9.79 10.69
C ARG A 515 -6.32 9.92 9.37
N GLN A 516 -7.54 9.39 9.29
CA GLN A 516 -8.38 9.53 8.09
C GLN A 516 -9.08 10.90 8.01
N VAL A 517 -9.16 11.60 9.14
CA VAL A 517 -9.88 12.87 9.28
C VAL A 517 -8.90 14.03 9.46
N LEU A 518 -7.78 13.77 10.14
CA LEU A 518 -6.70 14.69 10.40
C LEU A 518 -5.52 14.37 9.49
N THR A 519 -5.04 15.38 8.76
CA THR A 519 -3.84 15.28 7.94
C THR A 519 -2.54 15.32 8.74
N ALA A 520 -2.63 15.55 10.06
CA ALA A 520 -1.49 15.61 10.98
C ALA A 520 -0.77 14.27 11.24
N PRO A 521 0.53 14.33 11.56
CA PRO A 521 1.28 13.20 12.13
C PRO A 521 0.66 12.72 13.44
N ILE A 522 0.46 11.40 13.61
CA ILE A 522 -0.07 10.80 14.83
C ILE A 522 0.86 9.68 15.33
N ASP A 523 1.40 9.89 16.54
CA ASP A 523 2.24 8.95 17.28
C ASP A 523 1.48 8.29 18.44
N ILE A 524 1.94 7.12 18.88
CA ILE A 524 1.42 6.46 20.09
C ILE A 524 2.56 6.14 21.04
N ILE A 525 2.38 6.47 22.32
CA ILE A 525 3.19 5.97 23.43
C ILE A 525 2.33 5.03 24.26
N SER A 526 2.66 3.75 24.24
CA SER A 526 1.97 2.71 25.00
C SER A 526 2.77 2.36 26.25
N LEU A 527 2.15 2.52 27.42
CA LEU A 527 2.72 2.18 28.72
C LEU A 527 2.13 0.83 29.19
N GLY A 528 2.90 -0.25 29.13
CA GLY A 528 2.45 -1.61 29.48
C GLY A 528 1.23 -2.09 28.66
N GLY A 529 1.02 -1.54 27.46
CA GLY A 529 -0.28 -1.65 26.79
C GLY A 529 -0.63 -3.04 26.23
N VAL A 530 -1.89 -3.45 26.39
CA VAL A 530 -2.40 -4.72 25.87
C VAL A 530 -3.03 -4.51 24.49
N ILE A 531 -2.19 -4.38 23.46
CA ILE A 531 -2.62 -4.05 22.09
C ILE A 531 -2.88 -5.33 21.28
N SER A 532 -3.90 -5.32 20.42
CA SER A 532 -4.24 -6.42 19.51
C SER A 532 -3.53 -6.32 18.16
N GLY A 533 -3.25 -7.46 17.52
CA GLY A 533 -2.68 -7.51 16.17
C GLY A 533 -3.67 -7.20 15.03
N ASN A 534 -4.93 -6.88 15.36
CA ASN A 534 -6.00 -6.61 14.40
C ASN A 534 -6.10 -5.13 13.99
N ILE A 535 -5.45 -4.24 14.74
CA ILE A 535 -5.39 -2.80 14.43
C ILE A 535 -4.34 -2.57 13.34
N ASN A 536 -4.66 -1.72 12.37
CA ASN A 536 -3.73 -1.36 11.31
C ASN A 536 -2.71 -0.30 11.79
N ILE A 537 -1.74 -0.72 12.60
CA ILE A 537 -0.66 0.14 13.13
C ILE A 537 0.20 0.76 12.01
N LEU A 538 0.18 0.19 10.81
CA LEU A 538 0.95 0.68 9.67
C LEU A 538 0.53 2.08 9.19
N THR A 539 -0.68 2.55 9.53
CA THR A 539 -1.15 3.89 9.17
C THR A 539 -0.65 4.99 10.12
N LEU A 540 -0.03 4.62 11.23
CA LEU A 540 0.50 5.57 12.22
C LEU A 540 1.90 6.03 11.80
N GLU A 541 2.39 7.11 12.40
CA GLU A 541 3.79 7.53 12.24
C GLU A 541 4.67 6.55 12.99
N HIS A 542 4.50 6.46 14.31
CA HIS A 542 5.20 5.49 15.15
C HIS A 542 4.38 5.02 16.37
N LEU A 543 4.69 3.81 16.86
CA LEU A 543 4.19 3.29 18.13
C LEU A 543 5.37 2.91 19.04
N TYR A 544 5.59 3.72 20.07
CA TYR A 544 6.54 3.45 21.14
C TYR A 544 5.86 2.60 22.22
N HIS A 545 6.38 1.42 22.49
CA HIS A 545 5.81 0.46 23.43
C HIS A 545 6.77 0.25 24.60
N LEU A 546 6.52 0.96 25.70
CA LEU A 546 7.31 0.95 26.93
C LEU A 546 6.76 -0.14 27.85
N VAL A 547 7.62 -1.10 28.23
CA VAL A 547 7.21 -2.30 28.98
C VAL A 547 8.26 -2.64 30.02
N GLY A 548 7.83 -2.95 31.24
CA GLY A 548 8.71 -3.51 32.27
C GLY A 548 8.94 -5.00 32.07
N ASP A 549 10.15 -5.49 32.37
CA ASP A 549 10.52 -6.90 32.20
C ASP A 549 9.69 -7.83 33.11
N LYS A 550 9.14 -7.32 34.21
CA LYS A 550 8.24 -8.03 35.13
C LYS A 550 6.76 -7.73 34.90
N ASP A 551 6.40 -7.02 33.82
CA ASP A 551 5.01 -6.75 33.46
C ASP A 551 4.30 -8.04 33.02
N GLY A 552 3.49 -8.62 33.91
CA GLY A 552 2.69 -9.80 33.63
C GLY A 552 1.47 -9.54 32.75
N VAL A 553 0.99 -8.30 32.69
CA VAL A 553 -0.24 -7.93 31.98
C VAL A 553 0.04 -7.72 30.49
N GLU A 554 1.14 -7.08 30.11
CA GLU A 554 1.53 -6.96 28.69
C GLU A 554 1.68 -8.35 28.05
N ARG A 555 2.26 -9.31 28.79
CA ARG A 555 2.46 -10.70 28.33
C ARG A 555 1.15 -11.43 27.99
N ILE A 556 0.02 -11.01 28.57
CA ILE A 556 -1.30 -11.54 28.22
C ILE A 556 -1.66 -11.16 26.78
N GLY A 557 -1.21 -10.00 26.29
CA GLY A 557 -1.48 -9.53 24.93
C GLY A 557 -1.03 -10.52 23.84
N PRO A 558 0.26 -10.90 23.77
CA PRO A 558 0.73 -11.91 22.84
C PRO A 558 0.05 -13.28 23.00
N ILE A 559 -0.39 -13.67 24.19
CA ILE A 559 -1.10 -14.95 24.42
C ILE A 559 -2.52 -14.88 23.83
N MET A 560 -3.26 -13.83 24.20
CA MET A 560 -4.66 -13.64 23.85
C MET A 560 -4.86 -13.29 22.39
N PHE A 561 -3.91 -12.60 21.75
CA PHE A 561 -4.01 -12.10 20.38
C PHE A 561 -3.16 -12.92 19.39
N PRO A 562 -3.76 -13.86 18.59
CA PRO A 562 -3.02 -14.60 17.57
C PRO A 562 -2.32 -13.70 16.55
N GLY A 563 -2.88 -12.51 16.29
CA GLY A 563 -2.22 -11.51 15.45
C GLY A 563 -0.88 -10.99 15.99
N ARG A 564 -0.52 -11.26 17.25
CA ARG A 564 0.80 -10.96 17.83
C ARG A 564 1.74 -12.18 17.84
N TRP A 565 1.27 -13.36 17.41
CA TRP A 565 2.10 -14.55 17.34
C TRP A 565 3.06 -14.43 16.15
N LYS A 566 4.32 -14.84 16.33
CA LYS A 566 5.36 -14.75 15.29
C LYS A 566 4.98 -15.53 14.02
N LEU A 567 4.21 -16.62 14.16
CA LEU A 567 3.72 -17.43 13.04
C LEU A 567 2.75 -16.67 12.12
N VAL A 568 2.04 -15.67 12.64
CA VAL A 568 1.12 -14.83 11.85
C VAL A 568 1.89 -13.63 11.30
N PHE A 569 2.95 -13.89 10.52
CA PHE A 569 3.89 -12.88 10.07
C PHE A 569 3.27 -11.77 9.21
N LEU A 570 2.11 -12.00 8.59
CA LEU A 570 1.35 -11.02 7.80
C LEU A 570 0.43 -10.11 8.63
N SER A 571 0.37 -10.27 9.96
CA SER A 571 -0.43 -9.38 10.81
C SER A 571 0.12 -7.95 10.78
N TYR A 572 -0.75 -6.96 11.01
CA TYR A 572 -0.31 -5.56 11.08
C TYR A 572 0.76 -5.33 12.14
N TRP A 573 0.64 -5.99 13.29
CA TRP A 573 1.61 -5.91 14.38
C TRP A 573 3.00 -6.42 13.96
N ASN A 574 3.08 -7.64 13.42
CA ASN A 574 4.37 -8.24 13.06
C ASN A 574 5.02 -7.52 11.88
N ARG A 575 4.21 -6.99 10.95
CA ARG A 575 4.68 -6.15 9.86
C ARG A 575 5.24 -4.83 10.38
N ALA A 576 4.52 -4.15 11.29
CA ALA A 576 4.96 -2.90 11.89
C ALA A 576 6.27 -3.07 12.70
N LEU A 577 6.44 -4.19 13.41
CA LEU A 577 7.70 -4.54 14.07
C LEU A 577 8.86 -4.73 13.10
N ARG A 578 8.68 -5.51 12.02
CA ARG A 578 9.75 -5.70 11.00
C ARG A 578 10.15 -4.41 10.30
N MET A 579 9.18 -3.52 10.11
CA MET A 579 9.35 -2.22 9.48
C MET A 579 9.90 -1.14 10.42
N GLY A 580 10.13 -1.44 11.70
CA GLY A 580 10.58 -0.46 12.67
C GLY A 580 9.53 0.58 13.10
N LYS A 581 8.25 0.45 12.71
CA LYS A 581 7.16 1.36 13.15
C LYS A 581 6.73 1.15 14.61
N VAL A 582 7.14 0.04 15.20
CA VAL A 582 6.87 -0.28 16.61
C VAL A 582 8.22 -0.43 17.29
N SER A 583 8.54 0.49 18.20
CA SER A 583 9.71 0.36 19.07
C SER A 583 9.29 -0.29 20.38
N ARG A 584 9.95 -1.38 20.77
CA ARG A 584 9.80 -1.93 22.12
C ARG A 584 10.92 -1.39 23.00
N ILE A 585 10.56 -0.65 24.04
CA ILE A 585 11.49 -0.01 24.97
C ILE A 585 11.32 -0.70 26.32
N SER A 586 12.35 -1.37 26.81
CA SER A 586 12.32 -1.97 28.15
C SER A 586 12.53 -0.89 29.20
N LEU A 587 11.76 -0.96 30.29
CA LEU A 587 11.93 -0.15 31.50
C LEU A 587 12.71 -0.89 32.61
N GLY A 588 13.31 -2.05 32.30
CA GLY A 588 14.00 -2.87 33.29
C GLY A 588 13.04 -3.64 34.20
N PRO A 589 13.42 -3.98 35.45
CA PRO A 589 12.71 -4.95 36.31
C PRO A 589 11.42 -4.40 36.98
N ILE A 590 10.63 -3.62 36.25
CA ILE A 590 9.39 -2.96 36.67
C ILE A 590 8.16 -3.85 36.38
N GLY A 591 7.16 -3.82 37.26
CA GLY A 591 5.86 -4.50 37.13
C GLY A 591 4.81 -3.65 36.39
N HIS A 592 3.55 -4.08 36.35
CA HIS A 592 2.51 -3.38 35.58
C HIS A 592 1.81 -2.24 36.32
N GLN A 593 1.37 -2.49 37.55
CA GLN A 593 0.60 -1.57 38.40
C GLN A 593 1.14 -1.61 39.83
N LEU A 594 0.78 -0.63 40.65
CA LEU A 594 1.12 -0.57 42.07
C LEU A 594 0.77 -1.87 42.83
N PRO A 595 1.61 -2.30 43.80
CA PRO A 595 2.98 -1.80 44.07
C PRO A 595 3.99 -2.33 43.04
N GLY A 596 5.01 -1.53 42.71
CA GLY A 596 6.09 -1.86 41.77
C GLY A 596 5.78 -1.61 40.30
N GLY A 597 4.72 -0.86 39.98
CA GLY A 597 4.27 -0.56 38.61
C GLY A 597 5.06 0.54 37.90
N LEU A 598 4.69 0.82 36.63
CA LEU A 598 5.33 1.85 35.79
C LEU A 598 5.19 3.28 36.36
N MET A 599 4.10 3.55 37.08
CA MET A 599 3.78 4.87 37.65
C MET A 599 4.04 4.94 39.16
N ASP A 600 4.85 4.02 39.70
CA ASP A 600 5.11 3.94 41.14
C ASP A 600 6.16 4.98 41.58
N ALA A 601 5.75 5.90 42.45
CA ALA A 601 6.63 6.92 43.02
C ALA A 601 7.40 6.42 44.26
N GLU A 602 6.98 5.32 44.88
CA GLU A 602 7.51 4.80 46.14
C GLU A 602 8.49 3.64 45.94
N GLN A 603 8.61 3.13 44.71
CA GLN A 603 9.55 2.08 44.32
C GLN A 603 10.69 2.64 43.48
N PHE A 604 11.91 2.18 43.78
CA PHE A 604 13.14 2.72 43.23
C PHE A 604 13.94 1.63 42.50
N LEU A 605 14.53 2.02 41.38
CA LEU A 605 15.49 1.23 40.63
C LEU A 605 16.86 1.23 41.34
N PRO A 606 17.77 0.30 40.97
CA PRO A 606 19.11 0.23 41.54
C PRO A 606 19.95 1.51 41.37
N ASP A 607 19.60 2.37 40.40
CA ASP A 607 20.24 3.66 40.14
C ASP A 607 19.69 4.80 41.02
N GLY A 608 18.71 4.52 41.89
CA GLY A 608 18.10 5.48 42.80
C GLY A 608 16.96 6.31 42.21
N GLN A 609 16.60 6.11 40.93
CA GLN A 609 15.42 6.75 40.33
C GLN A 609 14.13 6.01 40.73
N SER A 610 13.03 6.72 40.96
CA SER A 610 11.73 6.06 41.13
C SER A 610 11.23 5.50 39.80
N HIS A 611 10.38 4.48 39.84
CA HIS A 611 9.78 3.92 38.62
C HIS A 611 8.99 4.98 37.82
N LEU A 612 8.26 5.85 38.54
CA LEU A 612 7.56 6.99 37.96
C LEU A 612 8.53 7.95 37.25
N GLN A 613 9.64 8.31 37.89
CA GLN A 613 10.63 9.22 37.32
C GLN A 613 11.22 8.66 36.03
N GLN A 614 11.64 7.39 36.02
CA GLN A 614 12.18 6.73 34.83
C GLN A 614 11.16 6.71 33.68
N THR A 615 9.89 6.40 33.98
CA THR A 615 8.83 6.36 32.98
C THR A 615 8.58 7.76 32.40
N LEU A 616 8.54 8.80 33.23
CA LEU A 616 8.40 10.20 32.78
C LEU A 616 9.57 10.63 31.89
N ASP A 617 10.80 10.29 32.28
CA ASP A 617 12.00 10.66 31.51
C ASP A 617 11.99 10.02 30.12
N ARG A 618 11.56 8.75 30.00
CA ARG A 618 11.40 8.08 28.69
C ARG A 618 10.27 8.67 27.85
N VAL A 619 9.13 8.99 28.45
CA VAL A 619 8.03 9.65 27.74
C VAL A 619 8.45 11.03 27.25
N ARG A 620 9.15 11.80 28.09
CA ARG A 620 9.68 13.12 27.76
C ARG A 620 10.73 13.04 26.65
N GLU A 621 11.65 12.09 26.71
CA GLU A 621 12.63 11.82 25.64
C GLU A 621 11.92 11.64 24.29
N ILE A 622 10.87 10.82 24.24
CA ILE A 622 10.08 10.59 23.02
C ILE A 622 9.32 11.84 22.55
N LEU A 623 8.77 12.64 23.48
CA LEU A 623 7.97 13.82 23.14
C LEU A 623 8.80 15.03 22.71
N LEU A 624 9.98 15.22 23.34
CA LEU A 624 10.87 16.37 23.12
C LEU A 624 11.93 16.13 22.06
N SER A 625 12.28 14.87 21.81
CA SER A 625 13.08 14.57 20.64
C SER A 625 12.26 14.90 19.39
N THR A 626 12.73 15.88 18.62
CA THR A 626 12.67 15.77 17.16
C THR A 626 13.50 14.54 16.85
N ALA A 627 12.91 13.34 17.01
CA ALA A 627 13.63 12.07 17.02
C ALA A 627 14.57 12.04 15.83
N ASP A 628 15.81 12.33 16.15
CA ASP A 628 16.85 12.58 15.21
C ASP A 628 17.02 11.22 14.56
N SER A 629 16.72 11.16 13.26
CA SER A 629 16.89 9.98 12.42
C SER A 629 18.33 9.42 12.45
N SER A 630 19.24 10.09 13.17
CA SER A 630 20.64 9.77 13.43
C SER A 630 20.84 8.55 14.34
N ASP A 631 19.93 8.22 15.28
CA ASP A 631 20.13 7.08 16.20
C ASP A 631 19.52 5.75 15.75
N ARG A 632 19.05 5.67 14.50
CA ARG A 632 18.74 4.38 13.84
C ARG A 632 20.00 3.65 13.38
N ALA A 633 21.03 3.61 14.23
CA ALA A 633 22.24 2.82 14.06
C ALA A 633 21.96 1.32 14.30
N THR A 634 21.04 0.75 13.53
CA THR A 634 21.12 -0.67 13.19
C THR A 634 22.04 -0.74 11.98
N SER A 635 23.31 -1.12 12.20
CA SER A 635 24.32 -1.49 11.18
C SER A 635 23.88 -1.23 9.73
N GLN A 636 24.04 0.01 9.24
CA GLN A 636 23.68 0.36 7.87
C GLN A 636 24.61 -0.40 6.92
N GLN A 637 24.05 -1.32 6.14
CA GLN A 637 24.82 -1.98 5.10
C GLN A 637 25.26 -0.92 4.07
N LEU A 638 26.56 -0.80 3.83
CA LEU A 638 27.10 0.15 2.86
C LEU A 638 26.59 -0.16 1.45
N SER A 639 26.03 0.83 0.74
CA SER A 639 25.56 0.65 -0.63
C SER A 639 26.73 0.48 -1.61
N ASN A 640 26.48 -0.02 -2.82
CA ASN A 640 27.50 -0.04 -3.86
C ASN A 640 27.87 1.39 -4.29
N TYR A 641 26.88 2.28 -4.39
CA TYR A 641 27.10 3.71 -4.64
C TYR A 641 28.09 4.32 -3.64
N ASP A 642 27.90 4.09 -2.33
CA ASP A 642 28.80 4.63 -1.31
C ASP A 642 30.22 4.06 -1.44
N ARG A 643 30.36 2.79 -1.85
CA ARG A 643 31.67 2.18 -2.16
C ARG A 643 32.30 2.83 -3.38
N TYR A 644 31.54 2.99 -4.46
CA TYR A 644 32.03 3.58 -5.71
C TYR A 644 32.48 5.03 -5.49
N GLN A 645 31.74 5.79 -4.70
CA GLN A 645 32.07 7.17 -4.34
C GLN A 645 33.38 7.33 -3.54
N GLN A 646 33.97 6.25 -3.00
CA GLN A 646 35.29 6.31 -2.35
C GLN A 646 36.42 6.59 -3.34
N ALA A 647 36.24 6.24 -4.61
CA ALA A 647 37.23 6.54 -5.64
C ALA A 647 37.06 7.97 -6.17
N ALA A 648 38.16 8.74 -6.15
CA ALA A 648 38.14 10.14 -6.53
C ALA A 648 37.59 10.39 -7.95
N PHE A 649 37.90 9.51 -8.91
CA PHE A 649 37.44 9.64 -10.30
C PHE A 649 35.91 9.47 -10.48
N ASN A 650 35.18 9.01 -9.46
CA ASN A 650 33.71 8.96 -9.46
C ASN A 650 33.08 10.24 -8.88
N GLN A 651 33.89 11.17 -8.36
CA GLN A 651 33.44 12.42 -7.78
C GLN A 651 33.61 13.58 -8.78
N PRO A 652 32.61 14.46 -8.95
CA PRO A 652 32.68 15.57 -9.92
C PRO A 652 33.90 16.49 -9.75
N GLN A 653 34.32 16.75 -8.50
CA GLN A 653 35.46 17.61 -8.17
C GLN A 653 36.81 17.11 -8.73
N PHE A 654 36.92 15.84 -9.11
CA PHE A 654 38.14 15.30 -9.72
C PHE A 654 38.42 15.86 -11.12
N TYR A 655 37.41 16.46 -11.77
CA TYR A 655 37.50 16.95 -13.15
C TYR A 655 37.41 18.48 -13.19
N PRO A 656 38.53 19.21 -13.32
CA PRO A 656 38.50 20.67 -13.32
C PRO A 656 37.73 21.24 -14.51
N ILE A 657 36.77 22.13 -14.24
CA ILE A 657 35.89 22.71 -15.27
C ILE A 657 36.70 23.51 -16.31
N ALA A 658 37.69 24.28 -15.85
CA ALA A 658 38.54 25.12 -16.70
C ALA A 658 39.46 24.34 -17.66
N ARG A 659 39.62 23.03 -17.49
CA ARG A 659 40.40 22.19 -18.41
C ARG A 659 39.53 21.74 -19.59
N SER A 660 40.07 21.93 -20.78
CA SER A 660 39.46 21.52 -22.05
C SER A 660 40.36 20.51 -22.77
N VAL A 661 39.87 19.99 -23.89
CA VAL A 661 40.52 18.99 -24.74
C VAL A 661 40.68 19.52 -26.16
N ALA A 662 41.58 18.92 -26.95
CA ALA A 662 41.77 19.31 -28.34
C ALA A 662 40.52 18.97 -29.17
N SER A 663 39.87 19.98 -29.76
CA SER A 663 38.60 19.85 -30.50
C SER A 663 38.72 19.07 -31.81
N GLU A 664 39.95 18.83 -32.26
CA GLU A 664 40.29 17.96 -33.39
C GLU A 664 40.15 16.46 -33.07
N HIS A 665 40.28 16.08 -31.80
CA HIS A 665 40.26 14.68 -31.33
C HIS A 665 39.04 14.36 -30.48
N TYR A 666 38.44 15.38 -29.85
CA TYR A 666 37.33 15.24 -28.94
C TYR A 666 36.19 16.20 -29.28
N ARG A 667 34.97 15.78 -28.93
CA ARG A 667 33.75 16.57 -29.09
C ARG A 667 32.97 16.63 -27.78
N PRO A 668 32.31 17.75 -27.46
CA PRO A 668 31.38 17.80 -26.33
C PRO A 668 30.21 16.85 -26.59
N ILE A 669 29.67 16.25 -25.52
CA ILE A 669 28.53 15.32 -25.63
C ILE A 669 27.24 16.08 -26.01
N ALA A 670 27.04 17.28 -25.45
CA ALA A 670 25.90 18.14 -25.73
C ALA A 670 26.26 19.63 -25.63
N GLN A 671 25.36 20.50 -26.09
CA GLN A 671 25.54 21.96 -26.04
C GLN A 671 25.56 22.48 -24.60
N TRP A 672 24.61 22.06 -23.78
CA TRP A 672 24.50 22.41 -22.37
C TRP A 672 24.73 21.19 -21.50
N MET A 673 25.73 21.25 -20.63
CA MET A 673 26.07 20.17 -19.68
C MET A 673 26.43 20.76 -18.34
N GLY A 674 26.10 20.05 -17.26
CA GLY A 674 26.42 20.53 -15.93
C GLY A 674 25.95 19.60 -14.82
N ARG A 675 26.27 20.02 -13.59
CA ARG A 675 25.92 19.29 -12.37
C ARG A 675 24.68 19.90 -11.73
N LEU A 676 23.69 19.06 -11.45
CA LEU A 676 22.53 19.47 -10.67
C LEU A 676 22.90 19.55 -9.18
N ILE A 677 22.49 20.64 -8.55
CA ILE A 677 22.71 20.91 -7.13
C ILE A 677 21.35 21.16 -6.48
N LEU A 678 21.03 20.37 -5.46
CA LEU A 678 19.81 20.57 -4.68
C LEU A 678 19.98 21.83 -3.81
N PRO A 679 19.08 22.83 -3.92
CA PRO A 679 19.21 24.05 -3.14
C PRO A 679 19.08 23.76 -1.63
N PRO A 680 19.83 24.47 -0.76
CA PRO A 680 19.60 24.43 0.67
C PRO A 680 18.15 24.75 1.03
N LYS A 681 17.60 24.07 2.04
CA LYS A 681 16.16 24.12 2.40
C LYS A 681 15.66 25.54 2.70
N ASP A 682 16.50 26.38 3.27
CA ASP A 682 16.25 27.79 3.61
C ASP A 682 16.18 28.71 2.38
N ARG A 683 16.92 28.39 1.31
CA ARG A 683 16.96 29.18 0.06
C ARG A 683 16.06 28.64 -1.04
N ARG A 684 15.43 27.48 -0.82
CA ARG A 684 14.57 26.77 -1.78
C ARG A 684 13.46 27.65 -2.36
N GLN A 685 12.73 28.39 -1.52
CA GLN A 685 11.60 29.22 -1.97
C GLN A 685 12.05 30.38 -2.87
N THR A 686 13.20 30.99 -2.57
CA THR A 686 13.77 32.08 -3.36
C THR A 686 14.30 31.59 -4.72
N ILE A 687 14.90 30.40 -4.74
CA ILE A 687 15.46 29.80 -5.96
C ILE A 687 14.36 29.27 -6.89
N ALA A 688 13.24 28.77 -6.35
CA ALA A 688 12.09 28.28 -7.12
C ALA A 688 12.48 27.36 -8.29
N GLY A 689 13.41 26.43 -8.05
CA GLY A 689 14.06 25.59 -9.05
C GLY A 689 15.20 24.80 -8.42
N VAL A 690 16.14 24.33 -9.24
CA VAL A 690 17.40 23.73 -8.77
C VAL A 690 18.59 24.59 -9.20
N LEU A 691 19.74 24.38 -8.59
CA LEU A 691 20.98 25.02 -9.01
C LEU A 691 21.67 24.14 -10.06
N PHE A 692 22.33 24.77 -11.02
CA PHE A 692 23.03 24.10 -12.12
C PHE A 692 24.42 24.69 -12.28
N GLU A 693 25.45 23.90 -11.99
CA GLU A 693 26.85 24.27 -12.23
C GLU A 693 27.19 23.98 -13.69
N VAL A 694 27.38 25.02 -14.49
CA VAL A 694 27.57 24.91 -15.93
C VAL A 694 28.95 24.36 -16.23
N HIS A 695 29.02 23.16 -16.82
CA HIS A 695 30.28 22.53 -17.21
C HIS A 695 30.63 22.77 -18.67
N HIS A 696 29.62 23.00 -19.50
CA HIS A 696 29.75 23.35 -20.92
C HIS A 696 28.49 24.11 -21.38
N ALA A 697 28.69 25.08 -22.26
CA ALA A 697 27.64 25.89 -22.86
C ALA A 697 27.96 26.20 -24.34
N PRO A 698 26.97 26.63 -25.16
CA PRO A 698 27.23 27.15 -26.50
C PRO A 698 28.22 28.33 -26.49
N ILE A 699 28.81 28.63 -27.66
CA ILE A 699 29.84 29.68 -27.81
C ILE A 699 29.39 31.04 -27.28
N ASP A 700 28.10 31.37 -27.45
CA ASP A 700 27.51 32.63 -27.03
C ASP A 700 27.40 32.78 -25.50
N PHE A 701 27.50 31.68 -24.75
CA PHE A 701 27.30 31.62 -23.29
C PHE A 701 28.51 31.04 -22.54
N GLN A 702 29.70 31.10 -23.15
CA GLN A 702 30.93 30.59 -22.53
C GLN A 702 31.29 31.28 -21.21
N ASP A 703 30.84 32.52 -21.01
CA ASP A 703 30.97 33.28 -19.76
C ASP A 703 30.26 32.61 -18.57
N LEU A 704 29.27 31.76 -18.83
CA LEU A 704 28.56 31.00 -17.80
C LEU A 704 29.29 29.73 -17.37
N VAL A 705 30.27 29.24 -18.13
CA VAL A 705 30.99 28.01 -17.79
C VAL A 705 31.75 28.20 -16.47
N GLY A 706 31.54 27.27 -15.53
CA GLY A 706 32.04 27.32 -14.15
C GLY A 706 31.15 28.12 -13.18
N GLN A 707 30.10 28.79 -13.66
CA GLN A 707 29.13 29.49 -12.82
C GLN A 707 28.04 28.54 -12.34
N ILE A 708 27.44 28.88 -11.19
CA ILE A 708 26.22 28.23 -10.69
C ILE A 708 25.05 29.13 -11.01
N VAL A 709 24.17 28.65 -11.89
CA VAL A 709 22.97 29.34 -12.35
C VAL A 709 21.71 28.65 -11.85
N THR A 710 20.57 29.31 -11.90
CA THR A 710 19.28 28.67 -11.54
C THR A 710 18.72 27.94 -12.76
N LEU A 711 18.24 26.71 -12.58
CA LEU A 711 17.56 25.92 -13.61
C LEU A 711 16.09 25.69 -13.23
N ARG A 712 15.18 25.99 -14.15
CA ARG A 712 13.73 25.87 -13.97
C ARG A 712 13.06 25.25 -15.20
N PHE A 713 11.86 24.71 -14.99
CA PHE A 713 10.95 24.42 -16.10
C PHE A 713 10.33 25.71 -16.62
N SER A 714 10.00 25.75 -17.91
CA SER A 714 9.29 26.87 -18.53
C SER A 714 7.88 27.04 -17.99
N ASP A 715 7.35 28.25 -18.12
CA ASP A 715 5.96 28.57 -17.77
C ASP A 715 4.95 28.10 -18.83
N ASP A 716 5.38 27.29 -19.80
CA ASP A 716 4.48 26.69 -20.78
C ASP A 716 3.39 25.86 -20.08
N PRO A 717 2.09 26.01 -20.43
CA PRO A 717 1.00 25.31 -19.76
C PRO A 717 1.12 23.79 -19.75
N GLN A 718 1.68 23.17 -20.81
CA GLN A 718 1.86 21.72 -20.87
C GLN A 718 2.98 21.26 -19.95
N VAL A 719 4.07 22.03 -19.88
CA VAL A 719 5.20 21.78 -18.97
C VAL A 719 4.75 21.94 -17.52
N GLN A 720 4.00 23.00 -17.21
CA GLN A 720 3.47 23.22 -15.86
C GLN A 720 2.46 22.15 -15.46
N ALA A 721 1.62 21.68 -16.38
CA ALA A 721 0.72 20.55 -16.12
C ALA A 721 1.49 19.26 -15.79
N TYR A 722 2.62 19.00 -16.45
CA TYR A 722 3.55 17.93 -16.09
C TYR A 722 4.09 18.12 -14.68
N VAL A 723 4.71 19.27 -14.39
CA VAL A 723 5.31 19.58 -13.08
C VAL A 723 4.30 19.40 -11.96
N GLN A 724 3.09 19.95 -12.10
CA GLN A 724 2.02 19.82 -11.11
C GLN A 724 1.56 18.36 -10.92
N ALA A 725 1.48 17.57 -12.00
CA ALA A 725 1.00 16.19 -11.93
C ALA A 725 1.89 15.27 -11.08
N VAL A 726 3.18 15.58 -10.95
CA VAL A 726 4.15 14.75 -10.23
C VAL A 726 4.77 15.43 -9.00
N THR A 727 4.46 16.70 -8.77
CA THR A 727 4.87 17.39 -7.55
C THR A 727 4.15 16.79 -6.34
N LYS A 728 4.91 16.37 -5.33
CA LYS A 728 4.39 15.68 -4.14
C LYS A 728 5.14 16.07 -2.88
N ASP A 729 4.47 15.97 -1.75
CA ASP A 729 5.14 15.98 -0.45
C ASP A 729 5.89 14.65 -0.27
N VAL A 730 7.08 14.70 0.31
CA VAL A 730 7.94 13.53 0.51
C VAL A 730 8.10 13.27 2.00
N HIS A 731 7.60 12.12 2.44
CA HIS A 731 7.69 11.59 3.79
C HIS A 731 8.05 10.12 3.72
N PHE A 732 9.19 9.76 4.29
CA PHE A 732 9.68 8.40 4.16
C PHE A 732 8.75 7.43 4.86
N SER A 733 8.26 6.47 4.07
CA SER A 733 7.59 5.30 4.60
C SER A 733 8.60 4.44 5.34
N PRO A 734 8.18 3.66 6.33
CA PRO A 734 9.06 2.74 7.03
C PRO A 734 9.65 1.66 6.10
N GLN A 735 8.96 1.33 5.00
CA GLN A 735 9.52 0.49 3.96
C GLN A 735 10.73 1.15 3.28
N ALA A 736 10.68 2.46 3.03
CA ALA A 736 11.82 3.21 2.50
C ALA A 736 12.96 3.24 3.51
N GLU A 737 12.66 3.49 4.80
CA GLU A 737 13.64 3.45 5.88
C GLU A 737 14.31 2.08 6.02
N HIS A 738 13.54 0.99 5.98
CA HIS A 738 14.08 -0.36 6.00
C HIS A 738 14.93 -0.67 4.75
N SER A 739 14.50 -0.20 3.57
CA SER A 739 15.24 -0.36 2.32
C SER A 739 16.60 0.36 2.35
N ILE A 740 16.68 1.51 3.01
CA ILE A 740 17.94 2.24 3.27
C ILE A 740 18.86 1.43 4.18
N GLN A 741 18.33 0.81 5.24
CA GLN A 741 19.12 -0.06 6.13
C GLN A 741 19.72 -1.26 5.39
N GLN A 742 19.07 -1.72 4.32
CA GLN A 742 19.58 -2.77 3.43
C GLN A 742 20.63 -2.26 2.42
N GLY A 743 21.06 -1.00 2.49
CA GLY A 743 22.09 -0.44 1.60
C GLY A 743 21.58 -0.08 0.20
N ARG A 744 20.29 0.23 0.04
CA ARG A 744 19.77 0.84 -1.19
C ARG A 744 19.82 2.36 -1.09
N VAL A 745 20.13 3.04 -2.19
CA VAL A 745 20.21 4.50 -2.26
C VAL A 745 18.79 5.08 -2.40
N HIS A 746 18.45 6.05 -1.56
CA HIS A 746 17.15 6.75 -1.53
C HIS A 746 17.37 8.27 -1.48
N PRO A 747 16.37 9.10 -1.84
CA PRO A 747 16.47 10.56 -1.86
C PRO A 747 16.39 11.16 -0.43
N THR A 748 17.30 10.74 0.45
CA THR A 748 17.27 11.06 1.90
C THR A 748 17.25 12.56 2.17
N ARG A 749 17.88 13.37 1.30
CA ARG A 749 17.90 14.83 1.37
C ARG A 749 16.53 15.47 1.18
N LEU A 750 15.58 14.76 0.57
CA LEU A 750 14.21 15.21 0.31
C LEU A 750 13.22 14.75 1.39
N ASN A 751 13.64 13.97 2.39
CA ASN A 751 12.74 13.52 3.43
C ASN A 751 12.17 14.72 4.22
N HIS A 752 10.85 14.73 4.44
CA HIS A 752 10.07 15.82 5.02
C HIS A 752 10.02 17.12 4.21
N TRP A 753 10.35 17.09 2.92
CA TRP A 753 10.11 18.23 2.03
C TRP A 753 8.70 18.19 1.48
N ARG A 754 8.03 19.35 1.43
CA ARG A 754 6.72 19.51 0.78
C ARG A 754 6.88 19.95 -0.67
N GLN A 755 5.95 19.57 -1.54
CA GLN A 755 5.88 20.02 -2.93
C GLN A 755 7.19 19.82 -3.69
N VAL A 756 7.82 18.66 -3.54
CA VAL A 756 9.03 18.30 -4.28
C VAL A 756 8.68 18.14 -5.76
N ASN A 757 9.29 18.96 -6.61
CA ASN A 757 9.07 18.94 -8.06
C ASN A 757 10.02 17.96 -8.79
N PRO A 758 9.86 17.73 -10.11
CA PRO A 758 10.69 16.78 -10.85
C PRO A 758 12.18 17.12 -10.87
N LEU A 759 12.57 18.39 -11.00
CA LEU A 759 13.98 18.76 -10.97
C LEU A 759 14.59 18.52 -9.59
N GLU A 760 13.89 18.90 -8.53
CA GLU A 760 14.32 18.65 -7.15
C GLU A 760 14.44 17.15 -6.86
N SER A 761 13.52 16.33 -7.37
CA SER A 761 13.61 14.88 -7.25
C SER A 761 14.79 14.28 -8.01
N LEU A 762 15.32 14.95 -9.04
CA LEU A 762 16.53 14.51 -9.77
C LEU A 762 17.78 14.90 -8.99
N ALA A 763 17.87 16.19 -8.64
CA ALA A 763 19.02 16.76 -7.94
C ALA A 763 19.19 16.12 -6.55
N GLY A 764 18.09 15.82 -5.85
CA GLY A 764 18.06 15.20 -4.53
C GLY A 764 18.01 13.67 -4.52
N ALA A 765 18.15 13.00 -5.66
CA ALA A 765 18.02 11.54 -5.76
C ALA A 765 19.10 10.77 -4.99
N HIS A 766 20.33 11.31 -4.95
CA HIS A 766 21.47 10.77 -4.22
C HIS A 766 21.73 11.51 -2.91
N PRO A 767 22.58 10.97 -2.01
CA PRO A 767 23.09 11.70 -0.85
C PRO A 767 23.96 12.91 -1.18
N ASN A 768 24.59 12.94 -2.36
CA ASN A 768 25.51 13.99 -2.80
C ASN A 768 25.01 14.67 -4.09
N ASP A 769 25.46 15.90 -4.35
CA ASP A 769 25.20 16.62 -5.61
C ASP A 769 26.17 16.13 -6.70
N ASP A 770 25.90 14.96 -7.27
CA ASP A 770 26.76 14.29 -8.24
C ASP A 770 26.07 13.92 -9.56
N ALA A 771 24.80 14.31 -9.73
CA ALA A 771 24.05 14.09 -10.96
C ALA A 771 24.53 15.04 -12.07
N ILE A 772 25.33 14.49 -13.00
CA ILE A 772 25.76 15.19 -14.22
C ILE A 772 24.74 14.95 -15.32
N VAL A 773 24.28 16.04 -15.94
CA VAL A 773 23.22 16.00 -16.95
C VAL A 773 23.56 16.85 -18.17
N MET A 774 23.00 16.48 -19.32
CA MET A 774 22.82 17.37 -20.45
C MET A 774 21.39 17.92 -20.48
N LEU A 775 21.25 19.18 -20.89
CA LEU A 775 19.95 19.80 -21.12
C LEU A 775 19.56 19.60 -22.59
N GLN A 776 18.29 19.30 -22.82
CA GLN A 776 17.74 19.12 -24.17
C GLN A 776 17.21 20.46 -24.69
N ASP A 777 17.41 20.73 -25.97
CA ASP A 777 16.89 21.94 -26.60
C ASP A 777 15.34 21.91 -26.66
N PRO A 778 14.68 23.08 -26.55
CA PRO A 778 15.28 24.41 -26.39
C PRO A 778 15.72 24.72 -24.94
N VAL A 779 16.85 25.42 -24.79
CA VAL A 779 17.28 26.02 -23.51
C VAL A 779 17.23 27.55 -23.65
N VAL A 780 16.39 28.20 -22.85
CA VAL A 780 16.24 29.66 -22.83
C VAL A 780 17.03 30.24 -21.66
N VAL A 781 17.87 31.25 -21.93
CA VAL A 781 18.73 31.90 -20.93
C VAL A 781 18.24 33.31 -20.68
N ASP A 782 17.85 33.61 -19.45
CA ASP A 782 17.67 34.99 -18.98
C ASP A 782 18.97 35.49 -18.35
N ARG A 783 19.67 36.36 -19.08
CA ARG A 783 20.95 36.96 -18.62
C ARG A 783 20.79 37.95 -17.48
N SER A 784 19.60 38.52 -17.27
CA SER A 784 19.39 39.52 -16.21
C SER A 784 19.32 38.85 -14.83
N THR A 785 18.78 37.63 -14.78
CA THR A 785 18.59 36.85 -13.55
C THR A 785 19.47 35.62 -13.46
N PHE A 786 20.24 35.31 -14.51
CA PHE A 786 21.03 34.08 -14.65
C PHE A 786 20.20 32.81 -14.43
N VAL A 787 19.02 32.77 -15.09
CA VAL A 787 18.09 31.63 -15.05
C VAL A 787 18.09 30.92 -16.40
N LEU A 788 18.28 29.61 -16.37
CA LEU A 788 18.09 28.69 -17.49
C LEU A 788 16.71 28.05 -17.38
N THR A 789 16.01 28.01 -18.50
CA THR A 789 14.66 27.45 -18.61
C THR A 789 14.64 26.33 -19.62
N ILE A 790 14.00 25.20 -19.26
CA ILE A 790 13.90 23.98 -20.07
C ILE A 790 12.46 23.46 -20.13
N ASP A 791 12.15 22.69 -21.16
CA ASP A 791 10.81 22.07 -21.34
C ASP A 791 10.80 20.57 -21.03
N LEU A 792 11.96 19.92 -21.10
CA LEU A 792 12.12 18.47 -20.95
C LEU A 792 13.02 18.12 -19.76
N ASP A 793 12.77 16.96 -19.14
CA ASP A 793 13.65 16.43 -18.10
C ASP A 793 15.11 16.34 -18.60
N PRO A 794 16.11 16.78 -17.80
CA PRO A 794 17.51 16.60 -18.11
C PRO A 794 17.89 15.13 -18.32
N VAL A 795 18.86 14.87 -19.21
CA VAL A 795 19.35 13.51 -19.48
C VAL A 795 20.66 13.28 -18.73
N GLN A 796 20.73 12.24 -17.90
CA GLN A 796 21.94 11.90 -17.16
C GLN A 796 23.03 11.39 -18.11
N ILE A 797 24.26 11.91 -17.94
CA ILE A 797 25.43 11.58 -18.77
C ILE A 797 26.64 11.25 -17.89
N THR A 798 27.60 10.54 -18.49
CA THR A 798 28.96 10.39 -17.94
C THR A 798 29.96 11.04 -18.88
N GLY A 799 30.88 11.83 -18.32
CA GLY A 799 31.88 12.61 -19.05
C GLY A 799 31.37 13.97 -19.55
N ARG A 800 32.30 14.79 -20.06
CA ARG A 800 32.00 16.06 -20.75
C ARG A 800 32.26 15.96 -22.25
N TYR A 801 33.25 15.16 -22.63
CA TYR A 801 33.70 14.99 -24.00
C TYR A 801 33.70 13.52 -24.40
N TYR A 802 33.64 13.26 -25.70
CA TYR A 802 33.93 11.96 -26.27
C TYR A 802 34.96 12.05 -27.40
N GLY A 803 35.76 11.00 -27.55
CA GLY A 803 36.73 10.81 -28.63
C GLY A 803 36.56 9.43 -29.25
N LEU A 804 37.18 9.20 -30.41
CA LEU A 804 37.15 7.91 -31.11
C LEU A 804 38.57 7.36 -31.26
N VAL A 805 38.85 6.25 -30.59
CA VAL A 805 40.22 5.73 -30.45
C VAL A 805 40.34 4.22 -30.64
N LYS A 806 41.56 3.78 -30.92
CA LYS A 806 42.01 2.39 -30.80
C LYS A 806 43.06 2.28 -29.70
N PHE A 807 42.90 1.33 -28.77
CA PHE A 807 43.90 1.05 -27.75
C PHE A 807 45.06 0.26 -28.34
N VAL A 808 46.30 0.67 -28.08
CA VAL A 808 47.49 0.03 -28.66
C VAL A 808 48.16 -0.89 -27.65
N GLN A 809 48.52 -0.35 -26.49
CA GLN A 809 49.19 -1.10 -25.44
C GLN A 809 49.02 -0.42 -24.08
N PRO A 810 48.99 -1.18 -22.98
CA PRO A 810 49.06 -0.64 -21.63
C PRO A 810 50.48 -0.11 -21.32
N ILE A 811 50.56 0.90 -20.46
CA ILE A 811 51.81 1.43 -19.90
C ILE A 811 51.93 0.90 -18.47
N GLN A 812 52.86 -0.03 -18.23
CA GLN A 812 53.05 -0.66 -16.93
C GLN A 812 54.12 0.04 -16.06
N PRO A 813 53.98 0.00 -14.72
CA PRO A 813 52.80 -0.45 -13.98
C PRO A 813 51.71 0.63 -13.99
N GLY A 814 50.43 0.24 -14.14
CA GLY A 814 49.29 1.14 -13.98
C GLY A 814 48.18 0.98 -15.02
N ASP A 815 47.18 1.85 -14.92
CA ASP A 815 45.97 1.84 -15.76
C ASP A 815 46.04 2.84 -16.93
N LEU A 816 47.25 3.11 -17.42
CA LEU A 816 47.49 4.01 -18.54
C LEU A 816 47.58 3.24 -19.84
N PHE A 817 47.04 3.81 -20.92
CA PHE A 817 47.04 3.20 -22.24
C PHE A 817 47.49 4.20 -23.29
N VAL A 818 48.31 3.75 -24.22
CA VAL A 818 48.53 4.48 -25.47
C VAL A 818 47.34 4.20 -26.39
N ALA A 819 46.66 5.26 -26.81
CA ALA A 819 45.55 5.23 -27.73
C ALA A 819 45.90 6.02 -29.01
N ILE A 820 45.39 5.57 -30.15
CA ILE A 820 45.49 6.32 -31.42
C ILE A 820 44.11 6.84 -31.78
N HIS A 821 44.01 8.13 -32.06
CA HIS A 821 42.79 8.76 -32.54
C HIS A 821 42.45 8.37 -33.97
N PHE A 822 41.14 8.31 -34.24
CA PHE A 822 40.63 8.12 -35.60
C PHE A 822 40.97 9.33 -36.47
N ASP A 823 41.53 9.07 -37.65
CA ASP A 823 41.76 10.07 -38.66
C ASP A 823 40.63 10.00 -39.70
N ARG A 824 39.76 11.01 -39.67
CA ARG A 824 38.62 11.16 -40.58
C ARG A 824 39.03 11.13 -42.06
N THR A 825 40.22 11.65 -42.40
CA THR A 825 40.65 11.77 -43.79
C THR A 825 41.03 10.42 -44.38
N SER A 826 41.74 9.59 -43.61
CA SER A 826 42.14 8.24 -44.02
C SER A 826 41.10 7.17 -43.71
N GLY A 827 40.16 7.44 -42.80
CA GLY A 827 39.19 6.47 -42.31
C GLY A 827 39.83 5.39 -41.41
N GLN A 828 41.03 5.64 -40.88
CA GLN A 828 41.83 4.67 -40.13
C GLN A 828 42.32 5.25 -38.79
N PHE A 829 42.79 4.39 -37.88
CA PHE A 829 43.44 4.80 -36.64
C PHE A 829 44.91 5.17 -36.88
N THR A 830 45.14 6.25 -37.62
CA THR A 830 46.47 6.82 -37.94
C THR A 830 46.64 8.24 -37.43
N GLY A 831 45.68 8.75 -36.63
CA GLY A 831 45.73 10.07 -36.03
C GLY A 831 46.76 10.20 -34.90
N ALA A 832 46.60 11.23 -34.07
CA ALA A 832 47.51 11.47 -32.96
C ALA A 832 47.53 10.31 -31.95
N LYS A 833 48.72 10.00 -31.45
CA LYS A 833 48.90 9.11 -30.30
C LYS A 833 48.75 9.91 -29.02
N GLU A 834 47.93 9.42 -28.11
CA GLU A 834 47.70 10.03 -26.81
C GLU A 834 47.79 8.97 -25.71
N THR A 835 48.30 9.36 -24.53
CA THR A 835 48.22 8.52 -23.34
C THR A 835 46.95 8.87 -22.57
N VAL A 836 46.02 7.92 -22.50
CA VAL A 836 44.76 8.05 -21.75
C VAL A 836 44.80 7.20 -20.48
N TYR A 837 43.98 7.54 -19.49
CA TYR A 837 43.91 6.82 -18.21
C TYR A 837 42.55 6.12 -18.04
N LEU A 838 42.58 4.82 -17.75
CA LEU A 838 41.42 3.96 -17.55
C LEU A 838 41.40 3.46 -16.10
N PRO A 839 41.09 4.30 -15.10
CA PRO A 839 41.23 3.94 -13.69
C PRO A 839 40.56 2.59 -13.38
N GLN A 840 41.21 1.77 -12.55
CA GLN A 840 40.61 0.54 -12.03
C GLN A 840 39.34 0.87 -11.23
N VAL A 841 38.23 0.21 -11.57
CA VAL A 841 36.93 0.47 -10.93
C VAL A 841 36.83 -0.22 -9.58
N VAL A 842 35.97 0.30 -8.72
CA VAL A 842 35.70 -0.27 -7.38
C VAL A 842 34.75 -1.45 -7.52
N ALA A 843 35.08 -2.57 -6.87
CA ALA A 843 34.22 -3.75 -6.85
C ALA A 843 32.93 -3.50 -6.04
N ASN A 844 31.84 -4.11 -6.48
CA ASN A 844 30.57 -4.08 -5.78
C ASN A 844 30.59 -4.96 -4.51
N GLN A 845 29.48 -4.99 -3.75
CA GLN A 845 29.35 -5.79 -2.53
C GLN A 845 29.52 -7.31 -2.74
N ASN A 846 29.42 -7.80 -3.98
CA ASN A 846 29.64 -9.20 -4.36
C ASN A 846 31.05 -9.42 -4.95
N ASP A 847 31.99 -8.50 -4.71
CA ASP A 847 33.36 -8.54 -5.24
C ASP A 847 33.43 -8.60 -6.79
N THR A 848 32.47 -8.00 -7.48
CA THR A 848 32.44 -7.96 -8.95
C THR A 848 32.67 -6.54 -9.47
N TYR A 849 33.46 -6.40 -10.52
CA TYR A 849 33.74 -5.12 -11.17
C TYR A 849 32.74 -4.86 -12.29
N SER A 850 32.18 -3.64 -12.37
CA SER A 850 31.23 -3.27 -13.44
C SER A 850 31.87 -3.22 -14.83
N SER A 851 33.18 -3.01 -14.90
CA SER A 851 33.99 -3.04 -16.12
C SER A 851 35.44 -3.40 -15.77
N THR A 852 36.15 -4.00 -16.72
CA THR A 852 37.61 -4.21 -16.65
C THR A 852 38.29 -3.64 -17.89
N SER A 853 39.51 -3.11 -17.73
CA SER A 853 40.40 -2.67 -18.81
C SER A 853 41.44 -3.74 -19.18
N GLN A 854 41.44 -4.89 -18.49
CA GLN A 854 42.40 -5.96 -18.72
C GLN A 854 42.28 -6.49 -20.17
N ASN A 855 43.39 -6.46 -20.90
CA ASN A 855 43.49 -6.91 -22.29
C ASN A 855 42.50 -6.20 -23.24
N ILE A 856 42.09 -4.96 -22.95
CA ILE A 856 41.16 -4.22 -23.82
C ILE A 856 41.74 -4.00 -25.23
N GLU A 857 43.06 -3.88 -25.35
CA GLU A 857 43.78 -3.78 -26.62
C GLU A 857 43.70 -5.07 -27.46
N GLN A 858 43.43 -6.21 -26.81
CA GLN A 858 43.25 -7.53 -27.43
C GLN A 858 41.76 -7.86 -27.66
N SER A 859 40.85 -6.95 -27.28
CA SER A 859 39.41 -7.15 -27.49
C SER A 859 39.10 -7.32 -28.98
N PRO A 860 38.20 -8.24 -29.37
CA PRO A 860 37.83 -8.44 -30.78
C PRO A 860 37.19 -7.19 -31.42
N LEU A 861 36.79 -6.21 -30.62
CA LEU A 861 36.17 -4.97 -31.09
C LEU A 861 37.18 -3.82 -31.24
N ASN A 862 38.42 -3.99 -30.76
CA ASN A 862 39.40 -2.90 -30.69
C ASN A 862 39.90 -2.46 -32.08
N ASP A 863 39.87 -3.33 -33.09
CA ASP A 863 40.25 -2.96 -34.46
C ASP A 863 39.28 -1.96 -35.09
N ALA A 864 37.97 -2.10 -34.81
CA ALA A 864 36.97 -1.11 -35.22
C ALA A 864 37.01 0.15 -34.34
N GLY A 865 37.54 0.01 -33.12
CA GLY A 865 37.77 1.07 -32.15
C GLY A 865 36.58 1.38 -31.24
N TRP A 866 36.83 2.32 -30.35
CA TRP A 866 35.99 2.64 -29.20
C TRP A 866 35.72 4.13 -29.14
N TYR A 867 34.45 4.49 -28.93
CA TYR A 867 34.14 5.79 -28.39
C TYR A 867 34.50 5.79 -26.90
N ILE A 868 35.37 6.71 -26.50
CA ILE A 868 35.74 6.96 -25.10
C ILE A 868 35.04 8.23 -24.63
N TYR A 869 34.36 8.18 -23.48
CA TYR A 869 33.69 9.31 -22.86
C TYR A 869 34.39 9.67 -21.56
N GLY A 870 34.56 10.96 -21.28
CA GLY A 870 35.29 11.39 -20.11
C GLY A 870 35.60 12.87 -20.05
N ALA A 871 36.60 13.20 -19.24
CA ALA A 871 37.10 14.56 -19.06
C ALA A 871 38.58 14.52 -18.63
N PRO A 872 39.33 15.61 -18.85
CA PRO A 872 40.71 15.69 -18.38
C PRO A 872 40.79 15.85 -16.86
N ASP A 873 41.83 15.28 -16.25
CA ASP A 873 42.21 15.55 -14.86
C ASP A 873 42.97 16.89 -14.70
N GLU A 874 43.46 17.17 -13.48
CA GLU A 874 44.27 18.36 -13.19
C GLU A 874 45.54 18.48 -14.05
N SER A 875 46.14 17.35 -14.42
CA SER A 875 47.34 17.28 -15.26
C SER A 875 47.04 17.46 -16.75
N GLY A 876 45.76 17.53 -17.13
CA GLY A 876 45.31 17.62 -18.52
C GLY A 876 45.23 16.26 -19.22
N ARG A 877 45.37 15.14 -18.50
CA ARG A 877 45.28 13.79 -19.07
C ARG A 877 43.83 13.37 -19.19
N PHE A 878 43.43 12.84 -20.35
CA PHE A 878 42.08 12.35 -20.56
C PHE A 878 41.78 11.08 -19.74
N ILE A 879 40.74 11.14 -18.92
CA ILE A 879 40.28 10.04 -18.07
C ILE A 879 39.08 9.39 -18.74
N VAL A 880 39.18 8.11 -19.06
CA VAL A 880 38.10 7.35 -19.71
C VAL A 880 37.14 6.84 -18.66
N GLN A 881 35.99 7.49 -18.56
CA GLN A 881 34.90 7.16 -17.64
C GLN A 881 33.88 6.20 -18.26
N ALA A 882 33.68 6.26 -19.58
CA ALA A 882 32.73 5.42 -20.29
C ALA A 882 33.26 4.92 -21.65
N LEU A 883 32.73 3.78 -22.12
CA LEU A 883 33.09 3.13 -23.38
C LEU A 883 31.87 2.82 -24.25
N ALA A 884 32.03 2.90 -25.57
CA ALA A 884 31.08 2.33 -26.52
C ALA A 884 31.82 1.71 -27.71
N PRO A 885 31.52 0.47 -28.14
CA PRO A 885 32.10 -0.09 -29.35
C PRO A 885 31.60 0.70 -30.57
N ARG A 886 32.50 1.27 -31.38
CA ARG A 886 32.08 2.02 -32.59
C ARG A 886 31.24 1.14 -33.52
N SER A 887 31.73 -0.08 -33.75
CA SER A 887 31.07 -1.04 -34.63
C SER A 887 29.65 -1.37 -34.19
N LEU A 888 29.31 -1.34 -32.89
CA LEU A 888 27.96 -1.61 -32.41
C LEU A 888 26.98 -0.49 -32.78
N LEU A 889 27.42 0.77 -32.68
CA LEU A 889 26.55 1.93 -32.85
C LEU A 889 26.38 2.35 -34.32
N GLN A 890 27.27 1.90 -35.21
CA GLN A 890 27.14 2.14 -36.66
C GLN A 890 25.82 1.58 -37.20
N VAL A 891 25.15 2.36 -38.04
CA VAL A 891 23.91 1.98 -38.73
C VAL A 891 24.22 1.08 -39.93
N GLU A 892 24.90 -0.04 -39.66
CA GLU A 892 25.26 -1.07 -40.65
C GLU A 892 25.04 -2.46 -40.05
N PRO A 893 24.16 -3.32 -40.63
CA PRO A 893 23.81 -4.59 -40.01
C PRO A 893 24.82 -5.69 -40.40
N ASN A 894 25.16 -6.58 -39.48
CA ASN A 894 25.97 -7.76 -39.80
C ASN A 894 25.16 -8.83 -40.53
N ARG A 895 23.87 -8.90 -40.22
CA ARG A 895 22.97 -9.93 -40.75
C ARG A 895 21.55 -9.37 -40.88
N GLN A 896 20.88 -9.79 -41.94
CA GLN A 896 19.48 -9.52 -42.17
C GLN A 896 18.65 -10.81 -42.05
N ILE A 897 17.53 -10.74 -41.33
CA ILE A 897 16.58 -11.85 -41.20
C ILE A 897 15.22 -11.38 -41.68
N VAL A 898 14.74 -12.01 -42.75
CA VAL A 898 13.45 -11.70 -43.39
C VAL A 898 12.48 -12.86 -43.20
N GLY A 899 11.23 -12.52 -42.90
CA GLY A 899 10.11 -13.46 -42.84
C GLY A 899 9.73 -13.85 -41.41
N GLY A 900 8.41 -13.90 -41.15
CA GLY A 900 7.87 -14.03 -39.79
C GLY A 900 8.35 -15.25 -39.00
N SER A 901 8.55 -16.40 -39.65
CA SER A 901 9.02 -17.63 -39.00
C SER A 901 10.50 -17.55 -38.59
N ALA A 902 11.35 -17.02 -39.47
CA ALA A 902 12.78 -16.84 -39.22
C ALA A 902 13.01 -15.78 -38.13
N VAL A 903 12.29 -14.66 -38.19
CA VAL A 903 12.35 -13.62 -37.15
C VAL A 903 11.93 -14.18 -35.78
N LYS A 904 10.84 -14.95 -35.72
CA LYS A 904 10.37 -15.55 -34.46
C LYS A 904 11.39 -16.56 -33.91
N HIS A 905 12.04 -17.34 -34.77
CA HIS A 905 13.11 -18.25 -34.37
C HIS A 905 14.29 -17.48 -33.77
N TYR A 906 14.70 -16.38 -34.41
CA TYR A 906 15.79 -15.55 -33.93
C TYR A 906 15.52 -14.97 -32.54
N LEU A 907 14.38 -14.26 -32.36
CA LEU A 907 14.02 -13.62 -31.09
C LEU A 907 13.91 -14.64 -29.95
N LYS A 908 13.18 -15.74 -30.19
CA LYS A 908 12.87 -16.71 -29.13
C LYS A 908 14.03 -17.64 -28.78
N LYS A 909 14.95 -17.90 -29.71
CA LYS A 909 16.06 -18.83 -29.49
C LYS A 909 17.41 -18.19 -29.77
N GLU A 910 17.71 -17.90 -31.03
CA GLU A 910 19.06 -17.59 -31.51
C GLU A 910 19.71 -16.39 -30.79
N ALA A 911 18.94 -15.33 -30.51
CA ALA A 911 19.45 -14.09 -29.92
C ALA A 911 20.09 -14.27 -28.52
N TRP A 912 19.72 -15.33 -27.80
CA TRP A 912 20.19 -15.63 -26.44
C TRP A 912 20.86 -17.00 -26.32
N ASP A 913 21.20 -17.64 -27.45
CA ASP A 913 21.83 -18.95 -27.46
C ASP A 913 23.36 -18.86 -27.26
N ASN A 914 23.96 -19.87 -26.66
CA ASN A 914 25.41 -20.01 -26.46
C ASN A 914 26.14 -18.75 -25.92
N LEU A 915 25.52 -18.03 -24.98
CA LEU A 915 26.03 -16.73 -24.49
C LEU A 915 27.48 -16.78 -23.99
N ALA A 916 27.85 -17.83 -23.27
CA ALA A 916 29.20 -17.97 -22.72
C ALA A 916 30.27 -18.01 -23.83
N ALA A 917 29.98 -18.66 -24.97
CA ALA A 917 30.86 -18.69 -26.13
C ALA A 917 30.92 -17.35 -26.89
N GLN A 918 29.90 -16.51 -26.72
CA GLN A 918 29.80 -15.19 -27.35
C GLN A 918 30.30 -14.06 -26.45
N LYS A 919 30.95 -14.38 -25.33
CA LYS A 919 31.48 -13.38 -24.40
C LYS A 919 32.52 -12.48 -25.08
N GLY A 920 32.48 -11.19 -24.79
CA GLY A 920 33.32 -10.16 -25.41
C GLY A 920 32.90 -9.76 -26.84
N GLN A 921 31.89 -10.41 -27.41
CA GLN A 921 31.40 -10.15 -28.77
C GLN A 921 30.14 -9.28 -28.78
N ILE A 922 29.84 -8.74 -29.97
CA ILE A 922 28.59 -8.03 -30.28
C ILE A 922 27.86 -8.70 -31.44
N SER A 923 26.57 -8.40 -31.59
CA SER A 923 25.80 -8.76 -32.78
C SER A 923 24.84 -7.62 -33.16
N LYS A 924 24.71 -7.35 -34.47
CA LYS A 924 23.77 -6.37 -35.04
C LYS A 924 22.94 -7.05 -36.11
N VAL A 925 21.66 -7.27 -35.83
CA VAL A 925 20.76 -7.99 -36.74
C VAL A 925 19.55 -7.13 -37.06
N ILE A 926 19.28 -6.92 -38.35
CA ILE A 926 18.06 -6.26 -38.80
C ILE A 926 16.98 -7.31 -39.12
N LEU A 927 15.78 -7.09 -38.57
CA LEU A 927 14.62 -7.96 -38.67
C LEU A 927 13.51 -7.27 -39.46
N SER A 928 12.89 -7.99 -40.39
CA SER A 928 11.66 -7.56 -41.06
C SER A 928 10.79 -8.75 -41.47
N TYR A 929 9.48 -8.54 -41.57
CA TYR A 929 8.56 -9.55 -42.13
C TYR A 929 8.50 -9.50 -43.66
N ASN A 930 8.79 -8.33 -44.23
CA ASN A 930 8.79 -8.09 -45.67
C ASN A 930 10.22 -7.93 -46.18
N THR A 931 10.44 -8.13 -47.48
CA THR A 931 11.75 -7.89 -48.10
C THR A 931 12.13 -6.42 -47.91
N ILE A 932 13.28 -6.18 -47.28
CA ILE A 932 13.83 -4.82 -47.15
C ILE A 932 14.48 -4.50 -48.50
N THR A 933 13.91 -3.57 -49.27
CA THR A 933 14.64 -2.98 -50.41
C THR A 933 15.39 -1.73 -49.95
N GLU A 934 16.44 -1.32 -50.67
CA GLU A 934 17.21 -0.10 -50.37
C GLU A 934 16.32 1.14 -50.22
N ASN A 935 15.17 1.18 -50.89
CA ASN A 935 14.18 2.26 -50.81
C ASN A 935 13.13 2.12 -49.69
N THR A 936 13.00 0.97 -49.02
CA THR A 936 11.89 0.74 -48.07
C THR A 936 12.19 1.26 -46.67
N ILE A 937 13.48 1.35 -46.27
CA ILE A 937 13.89 1.77 -44.91
C ILE A 937 15.22 2.53 -44.96
N SER A 938 15.17 3.81 -45.35
CA SER A 938 16.33 4.69 -45.23
C SER A 938 16.52 5.07 -43.75
N TRP A 939 17.49 4.46 -43.08
CA TRP A 939 17.98 4.89 -41.77
C TRP A 939 18.87 6.12 -41.96
N GLN A 940 18.23 7.25 -42.25
CA GLN A 940 18.88 8.54 -42.48
C GLN A 940 19.03 9.35 -41.20
N GLU A 941 19.93 10.34 -41.26
CA GLU A 941 20.13 11.31 -40.19
C GLU A 941 18.82 11.99 -39.75
N GLY A 942 18.64 12.13 -38.44
CA GLY A 942 17.44 12.70 -37.83
C GLY A 942 16.33 11.69 -37.55
N LYS A 943 16.37 10.49 -38.13
CA LYS A 943 15.35 9.47 -37.92
C LYS A 943 15.33 8.99 -36.45
N ARG A 944 14.15 8.90 -35.85
CA ARG A 944 13.91 8.45 -34.47
C ARG A 944 13.23 7.08 -34.47
N ALA A 945 13.55 6.26 -33.48
CA ALA A 945 12.97 4.93 -33.30
C ALA A 945 12.80 4.59 -31.81
N LEU A 946 11.84 3.72 -31.51
CA LEU A 946 11.59 3.25 -30.14
C LEU A 946 12.66 2.22 -29.76
N LEU A 947 13.36 2.43 -28.65
CA LEU A 947 14.25 1.41 -28.09
C LEU A 947 13.48 0.53 -27.11
N VAL A 948 13.67 -0.78 -27.22
CA VAL A 948 13.27 -1.79 -26.23
C VAL A 948 14.52 -2.44 -25.65
N HIS A 949 14.82 -2.15 -24.39
CA HIS A 949 16.01 -2.62 -23.70
C HIS A 949 15.68 -3.80 -22.78
N ILE A 950 16.48 -4.86 -22.86
CA ILE A 950 16.51 -5.92 -21.86
C ILE A 950 17.94 -6.36 -21.53
N TYR A 951 18.18 -6.75 -20.27
CA TYR A 951 19.45 -7.36 -19.86
C TYR A 951 19.28 -8.69 -19.12
N GLY A 952 20.35 -9.49 -19.12
CA GLY A 952 20.48 -10.74 -18.39
C GLY A 952 21.36 -10.67 -17.13
N GLY A 953 21.63 -11.85 -16.57
CA GLY A 953 22.28 -12.02 -15.26
C GLY A 953 23.80 -12.18 -15.34
N ILE A 954 24.43 -12.17 -14.16
CA ILE A 954 25.86 -12.39 -13.96
C ILE A 954 26.08 -13.79 -13.36
N GLY A 955 26.72 -14.66 -14.14
CA GLY A 955 27.11 -16.03 -13.78
C GLY A 955 28.61 -16.18 -13.52
N GLY A 956 29.13 -17.40 -13.66
CA GLY A 956 30.55 -17.73 -13.45
C GLY A 956 30.91 -17.92 -11.97
N LYS A 957 32.20 -17.79 -11.62
CA LYS A 957 32.67 -17.89 -10.23
C LYS A 957 32.11 -16.78 -9.34
N LYS A 958 31.85 -15.60 -9.92
CA LYS A 958 31.26 -14.43 -9.26
C LYS A 958 29.75 -14.29 -9.55
N THR A 959 29.03 -15.42 -9.57
CA THR A 959 27.58 -15.45 -9.81
C THR A 959 26.82 -14.59 -8.80
N GLU A 960 25.96 -13.68 -9.30
CA GLU A 960 25.17 -12.80 -8.44
C GLU A 960 24.06 -13.58 -7.68
N PRO A 961 23.67 -13.16 -6.46
CA PRO A 961 22.68 -13.88 -5.66
C PRO A 961 21.36 -14.16 -6.39
N ALA A 962 20.88 -13.22 -7.19
CA ALA A 962 19.64 -13.37 -7.96
C ALA A 962 19.73 -14.45 -9.05
N ALA A 963 20.92 -14.71 -9.58
CA ALA A 963 21.17 -15.69 -10.63
C ALA A 963 21.54 -17.09 -10.10
N LYS A 964 21.64 -17.28 -8.77
CA LYS A 964 21.84 -18.60 -8.15
C LYS A 964 20.59 -19.48 -8.20
N SER A 965 19.42 -18.89 -8.46
CA SER A 965 18.19 -19.64 -8.70
C SER A 965 18.08 -19.99 -10.19
N PRO A 966 17.35 -21.06 -10.56
CA PRO A 966 17.14 -21.40 -11.98
C PRO A 966 16.30 -20.35 -12.75
N LEU A 967 15.74 -19.36 -12.05
CA LEU A 967 14.89 -18.32 -12.62
C LEU A 967 15.56 -16.96 -12.46
N TYR A 968 15.98 -16.36 -13.57
CA TYR A 968 16.50 -14.99 -13.60
C TYR A 968 15.63 -14.12 -14.52
N PHE A 969 14.93 -13.13 -13.97
CA PHE A 969 13.94 -12.37 -14.75
C PHE A 969 14.58 -11.34 -15.69
N GLY A 970 15.68 -10.72 -15.29
CA GLY A 970 16.25 -9.56 -15.98
C GLY A 970 15.48 -8.26 -15.74
N HIS A 971 15.72 -7.29 -16.61
CA HIS A 971 15.11 -5.95 -16.55
C HIS A 971 14.57 -5.54 -17.93
N PHE A 972 13.60 -4.63 -17.93
CA PHE A 972 12.94 -4.10 -19.11
C PHE A 972 12.86 -2.57 -19.04
N ALA A 973 13.22 -1.88 -20.13
CA ALA A 973 12.99 -0.45 -20.27
C ALA A 973 12.67 -0.06 -21.72
N TYR A 974 12.00 1.09 -21.88
CA TYR A 974 11.91 1.76 -23.17
C TYR A 974 12.96 2.87 -23.25
N GLY A 975 13.25 3.30 -24.47
CA GLY A 975 14.14 4.42 -24.74
C GLY A 975 13.90 4.98 -26.14
N ILE A 976 14.85 5.75 -26.62
CA ILE A 976 14.87 6.32 -27.96
C ILE A 976 16.24 6.02 -28.57
N ALA A 977 16.23 5.62 -29.83
CA ALA A 977 17.42 5.69 -30.68
C ALA A 977 17.19 6.73 -31.76
N LYS A 978 18.15 7.65 -31.93
CA LYS A 978 18.17 8.64 -33.00
C LYS A 978 19.36 8.37 -33.91
N VAL A 979 19.14 8.38 -35.21
CA VAL A 979 20.24 8.31 -36.18
C VAL A 979 20.89 9.70 -36.26
N VAL A 980 22.18 9.77 -35.97
CA VAL A 980 22.99 10.99 -36.03
C VAL A 980 24.23 10.76 -36.86
N ARG A 981 24.76 11.82 -37.47
CA ARG A 981 26.06 11.79 -38.13
C ARG A 981 27.15 12.13 -37.12
N ASP A 982 28.08 11.20 -36.92
CA ASP A 982 29.21 11.40 -36.02
C ASP A 982 30.22 12.39 -36.64
N PRO A 983 30.51 13.54 -36.01
CA PRO A 983 31.49 14.50 -36.52
C PRO A 983 32.94 14.01 -36.53
N LEU A 984 33.28 12.98 -35.75
CA LEU A 984 34.63 12.40 -35.70
C LEU A 984 34.87 11.43 -36.87
N ALA A 985 33.93 10.51 -37.14
CA ALA A 985 34.06 9.52 -38.20
C ALA A 985 33.39 9.91 -39.54
N ASP A 986 32.46 10.88 -39.54
CA ASP A 986 31.55 11.19 -40.66
C ASP A 986 30.63 10.04 -41.08
N GLU A 987 30.19 9.27 -40.10
CA GLU A 987 29.37 8.06 -40.28
C GLU A 987 28.03 8.19 -39.56
N LEU A 988 27.02 7.49 -40.04
CA LEU A 988 25.75 7.39 -39.33
C LEU A 988 25.85 6.40 -38.17
N ARG A 989 25.43 6.83 -36.99
CA ARG A 989 25.35 6.00 -35.78
C ARG A 989 24.04 6.19 -35.03
N PHE A 990 23.71 5.23 -34.17
CA PHE A 990 22.64 5.37 -33.19
C PHE A 990 23.11 6.15 -31.96
N GLU A 991 22.44 7.26 -31.68
CA GLU A 991 22.48 7.97 -30.40
C GLU A 991 21.35 7.41 -29.52
N ILE A 992 21.69 6.83 -28.37
CA ILE A 992 20.74 6.05 -27.55
C ILE A 992 20.51 6.73 -26.20
N VAL A 993 19.24 6.95 -25.86
CA VAL A 993 18.78 7.44 -24.55
C VAL A 993 17.79 6.44 -23.98
N TYR A 994 18.04 5.97 -22.77
CA TYR A 994 17.20 5.04 -22.03
C TYR A 994 16.27 5.80 -21.09
N HIS A 995 14.99 5.42 -21.04
CA HIS A 995 14.03 5.92 -20.06
C HIS A 995 13.80 4.85 -18.99
N GLN A 996 14.63 4.89 -17.95
CA GLN A 996 14.66 3.89 -16.90
C GLN A 996 13.56 4.12 -15.87
N ILE A 997 12.60 3.20 -15.82
CA ILE A 997 11.65 3.08 -14.72
C ILE A 997 12.21 2.06 -13.75
N TYR A 998 13.13 2.51 -12.90
CA TYR A 998 13.94 1.64 -12.06
C TYR A 998 13.74 1.95 -10.58
N THR A 999 13.61 0.91 -9.76
CA THR A 999 13.46 1.11 -8.31
C THR A 999 14.80 1.49 -7.68
N HIS A 1000 14.73 2.09 -6.48
CA HIS A 1000 15.89 2.33 -5.64
C HIS A 1000 16.73 1.04 -5.51
N ASN A 1001 18.05 1.18 -5.65
CA ASN A 1001 18.98 0.06 -5.83
C ASN A 1001 20.30 0.35 -5.12
N HIS A 1002 21.18 -0.65 -5.09
CA HIS A 1002 22.47 -0.52 -4.40
C HIS A 1002 23.47 0.35 -5.18
N ASP A 1003 23.37 0.40 -6.51
CA ASP A 1003 24.37 1.02 -7.40
C ASP A 1003 24.17 2.53 -7.59
N GLY A 1004 23.05 3.10 -7.12
CA GLY A 1004 22.73 4.52 -7.33
C GLY A 1004 22.25 4.81 -8.76
N LEU A 1005 21.55 3.87 -9.40
CA LEU A 1005 20.87 4.18 -10.66
C LEU A 1005 19.59 4.99 -10.38
N ILE A 1006 19.50 6.20 -10.95
CA ILE A 1006 18.36 7.09 -10.79
C ILE A 1006 17.35 6.86 -11.93
N ALA A 1007 16.08 6.64 -11.59
CA ALA A 1007 15.00 6.57 -12.58
C ALA A 1007 14.88 7.89 -13.36
N GLY A 1008 14.83 7.82 -14.68
CA GLY A 1008 14.83 9.01 -15.55
C GLY A 1008 15.37 8.71 -16.93
N SER A 1009 15.77 9.77 -17.63
CA SER A 1009 16.46 9.69 -18.91
C SER A 1009 17.97 9.54 -18.69
N LEU A 1010 18.59 8.52 -19.29
CA LEU A 1010 20.02 8.25 -19.20
C LEU A 1010 20.60 8.02 -20.59
N HIS A 1011 21.64 8.76 -20.94
CA HIS A 1011 22.37 8.54 -22.18
C HIS A 1011 23.16 7.23 -22.13
N TRP A 1012 23.53 6.67 -23.29
CA TRP A 1012 24.42 5.50 -23.41
C TRP A 1012 25.63 5.60 -22.48
N SER A 1013 26.30 6.76 -22.46
CA SER A 1013 27.51 6.96 -21.66
C SER A 1013 27.27 6.76 -20.16
N ARG A 1014 26.06 6.98 -19.66
CA ARG A 1014 25.72 6.77 -18.24
C ARG A 1014 25.17 5.38 -17.96
N TYR A 1015 24.25 4.89 -18.81
CA TYR A 1015 23.53 3.64 -18.52
C TYR A 1015 24.29 2.38 -18.94
N MET A 1016 24.81 2.38 -20.17
CA MET A 1016 25.54 1.22 -20.71
C MET A 1016 27.04 1.39 -20.52
N GLY A 1017 27.59 2.50 -21.02
CA GLY A 1017 29.02 2.68 -21.23
C GLY A 1017 29.82 3.03 -19.98
N ASP A 1018 29.20 3.55 -18.92
CA ASP A 1018 29.89 3.97 -17.70
C ASP A 1018 30.66 2.78 -17.10
N ARG A 1019 31.96 2.93 -16.89
CA ARG A 1019 32.82 1.84 -16.43
C ARG A 1019 32.52 1.44 -14.98
N GLN A 1020 32.04 2.36 -14.14
CA GLN A 1020 31.74 2.09 -12.73
C GLN A 1020 30.26 1.79 -12.50
N PHE A 1021 29.37 2.56 -13.13
CA PHE A 1021 27.92 2.54 -12.90
C PHE A 1021 27.12 1.90 -14.04
N GLY A 1022 27.76 1.60 -15.16
CA GLY A 1022 27.12 1.04 -16.36
C GLY A 1022 27.17 -0.47 -16.45
N TRP A 1023 26.49 -1.02 -17.46
CA TRP A 1023 26.25 -2.47 -17.59
C TRP A 1023 27.05 -3.18 -18.68
N LEU A 1024 27.75 -2.45 -19.56
CA LEU A 1024 28.37 -2.99 -20.78
C LEU A 1024 29.34 -4.17 -20.53
N GLY A 1025 30.21 -4.03 -19.53
CA GLY A 1025 31.20 -5.06 -19.18
C GLY A 1025 30.64 -6.19 -18.32
N LEU A 1026 29.50 -5.96 -17.66
CA LEU A 1026 29.01 -6.81 -16.58
C LEU A 1026 27.88 -7.76 -17.01
N ARG A 1027 26.97 -7.29 -17.88
CA ARG A 1027 25.74 -8.02 -18.22
C ARG A 1027 25.60 -8.25 -19.73
N PRO A 1028 24.96 -9.36 -20.16
CA PRO A 1028 24.51 -9.48 -21.54
C PRO A 1028 23.26 -8.61 -21.76
N VAL A 1029 23.23 -7.85 -22.86
CA VAL A 1029 22.17 -6.86 -23.16
C VAL A 1029 21.64 -7.05 -24.57
N SER A 1030 20.32 -6.90 -24.75
CA SER A 1030 19.67 -6.82 -26.05
C SER A 1030 18.87 -5.53 -26.16
N ASP A 1031 19.36 -4.63 -27.00
CA ASP A 1031 18.73 -3.36 -27.34
C ASP A 1031 18.05 -3.50 -28.70
N THR A 1032 16.72 -3.50 -28.72
CA THR A 1032 15.92 -3.65 -29.94
C THR A 1032 15.35 -2.30 -30.37
N ILE A 1033 15.84 -1.75 -31.47
CA ILE A 1033 15.41 -0.47 -32.03
C ILE A 1033 14.31 -0.71 -33.05
N LEU A 1034 13.07 -0.34 -32.70
CA LEU A 1034 11.85 -0.53 -33.47
C LEU A 1034 11.52 0.73 -34.25
N GLU A 1035 11.44 0.59 -35.57
CA GLU A 1035 11.03 1.66 -36.47
C GLU A 1035 9.69 1.32 -37.12
N LEU A 1036 8.78 2.28 -37.03
CA LEU A 1036 7.45 2.24 -37.64
C LEU A 1036 6.98 3.69 -37.74
N ASP A 1037 6.82 4.20 -38.97
CA ASP A 1037 6.46 5.60 -39.19
C ASP A 1037 5.13 5.99 -38.51
N ALA A 1038 4.17 5.07 -38.43
CA ALA A 1038 2.92 5.27 -37.70
C ALA A 1038 3.09 5.50 -36.18
N PHE A 1039 4.24 5.15 -35.61
CA PHE A 1039 4.53 5.36 -34.19
C PHE A 1039 5.47 6.56 -33.95
N THR A 1040 6.40 6.80 -34.88
CA THR A 1040 7.45 7.82 -34.73
C THR A 1040 7.13 9.13 -35.43
N GLY A 1041 6.22 9.11 -36.41
CA GLY A 1041 5.80 10.27 -37.18
C GLY A 1041 4.82 11.16 -36.42
N ASP A 1042 4.86 12.45 -36.73
CA ASP A 1042 3.96 13.44 -36.15
C ASP A 1042 2.57 13.38 -36.78
N TYR A 1043 1.56 13.60 -35.94
CA TYR A 1043 0.17 13.82 -36.33
C TYR A 1043 -0.23 15.26 -36.02
N GLU A 1044 -0.98 15.88 -36.92
CA GLU A 1044 -1.55 17.21 -36.68
C GLU A 1044 -2.87 17.05 -35.92
N THR A 1045 -2.91 17.57 -34.70
CA THR A 1045 -4.08 17.53 -33.82
C THR A 1045 -4.94 18.80 -33.91
N ASP A 1046 -6.15 18.77 -33.35
CA ASP A 1046 -7.17 19.82 -33.44
C ASP A 1046 -6.70 21.21 -32.94
N ASP A 1047 -5.67 21.24 -32.11
CA ASP A 1047 -5.01 22.43 -31.55
C ASP A 1047 -3.92 23.01 -32.49
N GLY A 1048 -3.69 22.41 -33.65
CA GLY A 1048 -2.65 22.78 -34.61
C GLY A 1048 -1.24 22.32 -34.21
N GLU A 1049 -1.11 21.57 -33.11
CA GLU A 1049 0.18 21.03 -32.64
C GLU A 1049 0.52 19.71 -33.34
N LYS A 1050 1.83 19.50 -33.57
CA LYS A 1050 2.37 18.23 -34.09
C LYS A 1050 2.72 17.32 -32.94
N LYS A 1051 2.07 16.16 -32.85
CA LYS A 1051 2.25 15.20 -31.76
C LYS A 1051 2.52 13.80 -32.30
N SER A 1052 3.60 13.16 -31.86
CA SER A 1052 3.87 11.74 -32.14
C SER A 1052 3.51 10.83 -30.96
N PRO A 1053 3.10 9.57 -31.21
CA PRO A 1053 2.95 8.56 -30.17
C PRO A 1053 4.22 8.31 -29.36
N LEU A 1054 5.40 8.41 -29.99
CA LEU A 1054 6.70 8.29 -29.33
C LEU A 1054 6.91 9.41 -28.31
N ASP A 1055 6.68 10.68 -28.68
CA ASP A 1055 6.81 11.83 -27.77
C ASP A 1055 5.83 11.71 -26.60
N ARG A 1056 4.62 11.21 -26.86
CA ARG A 1056 3.65 10.96 -25.79
C ARG A 1056 4.07 9.83 -24.86
N LEU A 1057 4.71 8.78 -25.37
CA LEU A 1057 5.27 7.72 -24.55
C LEU A 1057 6.37 8.26 -23.63
N ILE A 1058 7.31 9.04 -24.19
CA ILE A 1058 8.41 9.65 -23.44
C ILE A 1058 7.87 10.50 -22.29
N TYR A 1059 6.88 11.34 -22.57
CA TYR A 1059 6.18 12.13 -21.56
C TYR A 1059 5.61 11.27 -20.41
N GLN A 1060 4.95 10.16 -20.73
CA GLN A 1060 4.41 9.24 -19.71
C GLN A 1060 5.52 8.54 -18.91
N LEU A 1061 6.64 8.21 -19.55
CA LEU A 1061 7.80 7.61 -18.88
C LEU A 1061 8.49 8.61 -17.95
N GLN A 1062 8.60 9.89 -18.34
CA GLN A 1062 9.14 10.95 -17.48
C GLN A 1062 8.27 11.17 -16.24
N ILE A 1063 6.94 11.21 -16.40
CA ILE A 1063 5.99 11.21 -15.28
C ILE A 1063 6.26 10.03 -14.35
N MET A 1064 6.37 8.83 -14.91
CA MET A 1064 6.60 7.63 -14.12
C MET A 1064 7.96 7.66 -13.41
N ALA A 1065 9.01 8.12 -14.08
CA ALA A 1065 10.34 8.24 -13.51
C ALA A 1065 10.39 9.23 -12.34
N ALA A 1066 9.77 10.41 -12.48
CA ALA A 1066 9.62 11.38 -11.39
C ALA A 1066 8.93 10.76 -10.17
N ARG A 1067 7.83 10.03 -10.39
CA ARG A 1067 7.12 9.31 -9.33
C ARG A 1067 7.97 8.21 -8.68
N TYR A 1068 8.73 7.47 -9.47
CA TYR A 1068 9.62 6.41 -8.99
C TYR A 1068 10.74 6.94 -8.09
N ARG A 1069 11.31 8.11 -8.43
CA ARG A 1069 12.37 8.78 -7.67
C ARG A 1069 11.97 9.11 -6.23
N ILE A 1070 10.69 9.41 -5.98
CA ILE A 1070 10.19 9.76 -4.63
C ILE A 1070 9.16 8.77 -4.07
N GLY A 1071 8.86 7.68 -4.76
CA GLY A 1071 7.88 6.67 -4.33
C GLY A 1071 6.46 7.19 -4.19
N ASP A 1072 6.00 8.10 -5.07
CA ASP A 1072 4.74 8.84 -4.88
C ASP A 1072 4.66 9.61 -3.54
N GLY A 1073 5.80 10.07 -3.02
CA GLY A 1073 5.90 10.78 -1.76
C GLY A 1073 6.26 9.89 -0.56
N THR A 1074 6.32 8.57 -0.72
CA THR A 1074 6.69 7.64 0.37
C THR A 1074 8.19 7.46 0.54
N GLY A 1075 9.02 8.15 -0.25
CA GLY A 1075 10.48 8.05 -0.22
C GLY A 1075 11.06 6.79 -0.87
N GLY A 1076 10.24 5.87 -1.38
CA GLY A 1076 10.72 4.62 -1.97
C GLY A 1076 9.72 3.88 -2.85
N THR A 1077 10.23 3.26 -3.92
CA THR A 1077 9.48 2.37 -4.82
C THR A 1077 10.06 0.97 -4.74
N PHE A 1078 9.19 -0.06 -4.72
CA PHE A 1078 9.59 -1.45 -4.51
C PHE A 1078 9.02 -2.36 -5.60
N VAL A 1079 9.82 -3.32 -6.08
CA VAL A 1079 9.38 -4.28 -7.09
C VAL A 1079 8.43 -5.30 -6.46
N GLY A 1080 7.27 -5.49 -7.08
CA GLY A 1080 6.32 -6.56 -6.76
C GLY A 1080 5.76 -7.23 -8.01
N PRO A 1081 5.18 -8.44 -7.89
CA PRO A 1081 4.54 -9.16 -9.00
C PRO A 1081 3.44 -8.41 -9.76
N ALA A 1082 2.83 -7.39 -9.13
CA ALA A 1082 1.81 -6.53 -9.74
C ALA A 1082 2.28 -5.08 -10.04
N TYR A 1083 3.52 -4.75 -9.67
CA TYR A 1083 4.13 -3.42 -9.80
C TYR A 1083 5.61 -3.61 -10.13
N ASN A 1084 5.93 -3.63 -11.42
CA ASN A 1084 7.29 -3.78 -11.92
C ASN A 1084 7.50 -2.93 -13.17
N CYS A 1085 8.77 -2.69 -13.50
CA CYS A 1085 9.21 -1.90 -14.64
C CYS A 1085 8.54 -2.32 -15.95
N THR A 1086 8.51 -3.61 -16.26
CA THR A 1086 7.89 -4.15 -17.47
C THR A 1086 6.42 -3.76 -17.57
N GLN A 1087 5.63 -3.96 -16.51
CA GLN A 1087 4.19 -3.65 -16.51
C GLN A 1087 3.92 -2.15 -16.62
N ASP A 1088 4.65 -1.32 -15.88
CA ASP A 1088 4.41 0.12 -15.85
C ASP A 1088 4.84 0.79 -17.16
N SER A 1089 6.00 0.40 -17.72
CA SER A 1089 6.47 0.88 -19.03
C SER A 1089 5.52 0.50 -20.16
N ASN A 1090 4.98 -0.72 -20.16
CA ASN A 1090 4.04 -1.16 -21.19
C ASN A 1090 2.66 -0.52 -21.09
N GLN A 1091 2.21 -0.19 -19.88
CA GLN A 1091 1.01 0.62 -19.70
C GLN A 1091 1.19 2.03 -20.26
N ALA A 1092 2.38 2.62 -20.11
CA ALA A 1092 2.72 3.90 -20.72
C ALA A 1092 2.65 3.83 -22.26
N LEU A 1093 3.22 2.79 -22.87
CA LEU A 1093 3.12 2.55 -24.32
C LEU A 1093 1.67 2.48 -24.78
N TYR A 1094 0.85 1.67 -24.11
CA TYR A 1094 -0.56 1.52 -24.48
C TYR A 1094 -1.37 2.82 -24.32
N ALA A 1095 -1.12 3.56 -23.25
CA ALA A 1095 -1.81 4.82 -23.00
C ALA A 1095 -1.44 5.92 -23.99
N ALA A 1096 -0.16 6.02 -24.37
CA ALA A 1096 0.32 6.99 -25.35
C ALA A 1096 -0.39 6.83 -26.69
N MET A 1097 -0.42 5.61 -27.25
CA MET A 1097 -1.12 5.34 -28.51
C MET A 1097 -2.63 5.65 -28.41
N ARG A 1098 -3.27 5.23 -27.31
CA ARG A 1098 -4.72 5.44 -27.13
C ARG A 1098 -5.07 6.92 -27.05
N GLN A 1099 -4.20 7.76 -26.49
CA GLN A 1099 -4.42 9.19 -26.40
C GLN A 1099 -4.37 9.86 -27.77
N ILE A 1100 -3.37 9.54 -28.60
CA ILE A 1100 -3.26 10.06 -29.97
C ILE A 1100 -4.46 9.62 -30.81
N VAL A 1101 -4.80 8.32 -30.79
CA VAL A 1101 -5.96 7.78 -31.51
C VAL A 1101 -7.25 8.50 -31.10
N ARG A 1102 -7.44 8.75 -29.79
CA ARG A 1102 -8.63 9.46 -29.30
C ARG A 1102 -8.67 10.90 -29.77
N SER A 1103 -7.55 11.63 -29.65
CA SER A 1103 -7.46 13.04 -30.05
C SER A 1103 -7.91 13.22 -31.50
N LEU A 1104 -7.36 12.41 -32.41
CA LEU A 1104 -7.66 12.48 -33.83
C LEU A 1104 -9.09 12.03 -34.17
N ARG A 1105 -9.63 11.04 -33.44
CA ARG A 1105 -11.01 10.55 -33.66
C ARG A 1105 -12.07 11.48 -33.08
N SER A 1106 -11.73 12.29 -32.07
CA SER A 1106 -12.63 13.30 -31.49
C SER A 1106 -12.63 14.63 -32.24
N HIS A 1107 -11.89 14.74 -33.35
CA HIS A 1107 -11.79 15.97 -34.14
C HIS A 1107 -13.17 16.44 -34.61
N PRO A 1108 -13.57 17.70 -34.34
CA PRO A 1108 -14.89 18.22 -34.69
C PRO A 1108 -15.29 17.99 -36.16
N ASN A 1109 -14.30 18.03 -37.07
CA ASN A 1109 -14.45 17.81 -38.50
C ASN A 1109 -13.64 16.61 -39.00
N VAL A 1110 -13.66 15.48 -38.27
CA VAL A 1110 -12.84 14.28 -38.57
C VAL A 1110 -12.96 13.78 -40.02
N GLN A 1111 -14.09 14.00 -40.70
CA GLN A 1111 -14.24 13.60 -42.11
C GLN A 1111 -13.49 14.51 -43.09
N GLN A 1112 -13.39 15.80 -42.79
CA GLN A 1112 -12.62 16.76 -43.57
C GLN A 1112 -11.12 16.52 -43.36
N TRP A 1113 -10.67 16.35 -42.11
CA TRP A 1113 -9.28 16.03 -41.78
C TRP A 1113 -8.79 14.77 -42.50
N LYS A 1114 -9.63 13.72 -42.59
CA LYS A 1114 -9.31 12.49 -43.35
C LYS A 1114 -9.07 12.73 -44.84
N GLN A 1115 -9.79 13.68 -45.43
CA GLN A 1115 -9.65 14.01 -46.86
C GLN A 1115 -8.41 14.89 -47.09
N GLU A 1116 -8.11 15.79 -46.15
CA GLU A 1116 -6.97 16.72 -46.22
C GLU A 1116 -5.63 16.03 -45.90
N HIS A 1117 -5.63 14.95 -45.10
CA HIS A 1117 -4.41 14.25 -44.66
C HIS A 1117 -4.45 12.72 -44.91
N PRO A 1118 -4.50 12.25 -46.17
CA PRO A 1118 -4.62 10.83 -46.49
C PRO A 1118 -3.44 9.98 -45.98
N ASP A 1119 -2.22 10.53 -45.98
CA ASP A 1119 -1.04 9.84 -45.47
C ASP A 1119 -1.08 9.67 -43.94
N GLN A 1120 -1.58 10.67 -43.21
CA GLN A 1120 -1.78 10.56 -41.75
C GLN A 1120 -2.87 9.56 -41.40
N LEU A 1121 -3.92 9.46 -42.23
CA LEU A 1121 -4.98 8.47 -42.05
C LEU A 1121 -4.44 7.04 -42.16
N HIS A 1122 -3.62 6.74 -43.18
CA HIS A 1122 -3.03 5.41 -43.32
C HIS A 1122 -2.19 5.03 -42.09
N ARG A 1123 -1.36 5.95 -41.61
CA ARG A 1123 -0.57 5.78 -40.39
C ARG A 1123 -1.44 5.60 -39.15
N LEU A 1124 -2.53 6.34 -39.03
CA LEU A 1124 -3.48 6.22 -37.92
C LEU A 1124 -4.13 4.83 -37.88
N GLU A 1125 -4.51 4.27 -39.04
CA GLU A 1125 -5.08 2.92 -39.13
C GLU A 1125 -4.07 1.84 -38.71
N GLN A 1126 -2.80 1.98 -39.12
CA GLN A 1126 -1.71 1.11 -38.66
C GLN A 1126 -1.51 1.22 -37.14
N LEU A 1127 -1.51 2.44 -36.58
CA LEU A 1127 -1.39 2.68 -35.14
C LEU A 1127 -2.56 2.07 -34.35
N GLU A 1128 -3.79 2.11 -34.89
CA GLU A 1128 -4.95 1.47 -34.28
C GLU A 1128 -4.85 -0.06 -34.26
N GLN A 1129 -4.30 -0.67 -35.33
CA GLN A 1129 -4.03 -2.11 -35.36
C GLN A 1129 -2.94 -2.49 -34.34
N LEU A 1130 -1.84 -1.73 -34.31
CA LEU A 1130 -0.78 -1.90 -33.31
C LEU A 1130 -1.35 -1.82 -31.89
N SER A 1131 -2.20 -0.83 -31.62
CA SER A 1131 -2.85 -0.63 -30.32
C SER A 1131 -3.74 -1.82 -29.94
N LYS A 1132 -4.49 -2.40 -30.89
CA LYS A 1132 -5.31 -3.61 -30.68
C LYS A 1132 -4.47 -4.84 -30.38
N GLU A 1133 -3.36 -5.03 -31.09
CA GLU A 1133 -2.44 -6.15 -30.86
C GLU A 1133 -1.76 -6.03 -29.49
N LEU A 1134 -1.17 -4.87 -29.20
CA LEU A 1134 -0.54 -4.61 -27.90
C LEU A 1134 -1.55 -4.71 -26.76
N LYS A 1135 -2.81 -4.29 -26.94
CA LYS A 1135 -3.86 -4.51 -25.93
C LYS A 1135 -4.07 -6.00 -25.63
N ARG A 1136 -4.12 -6.88 -26.65
CA ARG A 1136 -4.27 -8.33 -26.43
C ARG A 1136 -3.05 -8.94 -25.74
N LEU A 1137 -1.86 -8.43 -26.03
CA LEU A 1137 -0.59 -8.89 -25.43
C LEU A 1137 -0.46 -8.44 -23.97
N LEU A 1138 -0.72 -7.15 -23.73
CA LEU A 1138 -0.51 -6.48 -22.44
C LEU A 1138 -1.69 -6.66 -21.46
N LEU A 1139 -2.91 -6.89 -21.99
CA LEU A 1139 -4.15 -7.05 -21.21
C LEU A 1139 -4.93 -8.29 -21.70
N PRO A 1140 -4.43 -9.53 -21.51
CA PRO A 1140 -5.03 -10.75 -22.07
C PRO A 1140 -6.49 -10.99 -21.63
N TRP A 1141 -6.92 -10.41 -20.51
CA TRP A 1141 -8.29 -10.50 -19.98
C TRP A 1141 -9.04 -9.14 -19.96
N GLY A 1142 -8.50 -8.11 -20.62
CA GLY A 1142 -9.21 -6.85 -20.89
C GLY A 1142 -9.31 -5.83 -19.74
N ILE A 1143 -8.79 -6.11 -18.55
CA ILE A 1143 -8.88 -5.21 -17.39
C ILE A 1143 -7.63 -4.33 -17.31
N ALA A 1144 -7.72 -3.08 -17.80
CA ALA A 1144 -6.68 -2.08 -17.58
C ALA A 1144 -6.62 -1.67 -16.09
N ARG A 1145 -5.41 -1.43 -15.57
CA ARG A 1145 -5.19 -1.04 -14.18
C ARG A 1145 -5.84 0.32 -13.87
N ALA A 1146 -6.76 0.34 -12.90
CA ALA A 1146 -7.52 1.53 -12.52
C ALA A 1146 -6.70 2.56 -11.70
N ASP A 1147 -5.61 2.13 -11.07
CA ASP A 1147 -4.72 2.99 -10.27
C ASP A 1147 -3.94 4.00 -11.13
N TRP A 1148 -3.65 3.65 -12.39
CA TRP A 1148 -3.08 4.56 -13.39
C TRP A 1148 -4.00 5.73 -13.74
N LYS A 1149 -5.33 5.54 -13.69
CA LYS A 1149 -6.32 6.57 -14.01
C LYS A 1149 -6.56 7.54 -12.84
N ASN A 1150 -6.33 7.09 -11.61
CA ASN A 1150 -6.78 7.78 -10.39
C ASN A 1150 -5.64 8.40 -9.57
N GLN A 1151 -4.40 8.42 -10.08
CA GLN A 1151 -3.21 9.01 -9.39
C GLN A 1151 -3.06 8.56 -7.93
N ALA A 1152 -3.49 7.34 -7.59
CA ALA A 1152 -3.46 6.84 -6.22
C ALA A 1152 -2.04 6.42 -5.82
N GLU A 1153 -1.64 6.68 -4.57
CA GLU A 1153 -0.37 6.25 -3.97
C GLU A 1153 -0.29 4.71 -3.94
N VAL A 1154 0.37 4.12 -4.94
CA VAL A 1154 0.40 2.67 -5.12
C VAL A 1154 1.83 2.13 -5.25
N LEU A 1155 2.78 2.96 -5.68
CA LEU A 1155 4.18 2.58 -5.93
C LEU A 1155 4.97 2.22 -4.65
N GLY A 1156 4.57 2.74 -3.49
CA GLY A 1156 5.15 2.38 -2.19
C GLY A 1156 4.60 1.09 -1.54
N SER A 1157 3.72 0.33 -2.22
CA SER A 1157 3.03 -0.83 -1.62
C SER A 1157 3.59 -2.19 -2.04
N THR A 1158 3.91 -3.05 -1.08
CA THR A 1158 4.48 -4.39 -1.27
C THR A 1158 3.41 -5.46 -1.52
N LEU A 1159 3.79 -6.69 -1.93
CA LEU A 1159 2.84 -7.80 -2.08
C LEU A 1159 2.06 -8.09 -0.78
N GLU A 1160 2.71 -7.89 0.36
CA GLU A 1160 2.18 -8.11 1.70
C GLU A 1160 0.99 -7.21 2.04
N ASP A 1161 0.84 -6.06 1.38
CA ASP A 1161 -0.25 -5.10 1.67
C ASP A 1161 -1.62 -5.61 1.21
N ARG A 1162 -1.70 -6.35 0.11
CA ARG A 1162 -2.96 -6.89 -0.44
C ARG A 1162 -2.76 -8.23 -1.18
N PRO A 1163 -2.32 -9.30 -0.49
CA PRO A 1163 -1.77 -10.51 -1.11
C PRO A 1163 -2.74 -11.19 -2.07
N LEU A 1164 -3.99 -11.46 -1.68
CA LEU A 1164 -4.96 -12.14 -2.54
C LEU A 1164 -5.34 -11.32 -3.79
N SER A 1165 -5.51 -10.01 -3.65
CA SER A 1165 -5.82 -9.15 -4.80
C SER A 1165 -4.62 -9.00 -5.73
N LYS A 1166 -3.39 -8.94 -5.20
CA LYS A 1166 -2.15 -8.81 -5.98
C LYS A 1166 -1.75 -10.14 -6.62
N ILE A 1167 -1.96 -11.29 -5.98
CA ILE A 1167 -1.77 -12.62 -6.57
C ILE A 1167 -2.75 -12.84 -7.73
N ARG A 1168 -4.05 -12.57 -7.53
CA ARG A 1168 -5.04 -12.61 -8.62
C ARG A 1168 -4.63 -11.70 -9.79
N ARG A 1169 -4.15 -10.49 -9.50
CA ARG A 1169 -3.64 -9.54 -10.52
C ARG A 1169 -2.38 -10.05 -11.24
N SER A 1170 -1.45 -10.67 -10.51
CA SER A 1170 -0.22 -11.23 -11.06
C SER A 1170 -0.52 -12.40 -12.00
N LEU A 1171 -1.46 -13.27 -11.63
CA LEU A 1171 -1.97 -14.34 -12.49
C LEU A 1171 -2.67 -13.80 -13.75
N LEU A 1172 -3.36 -12.66 -13.65
CA LEU A 1172 -4.04 -12.03 -14.80
C LEU A 1172 -3.10 -11.27 -15.75
N SER A 1173 -1.85 -11.00 -15.35
CA SER A 1173 -0.87 -10.18 -16.09
C SER A 1173 0.45 -10.90 -16.37
N TRP A 1174 0.49 -12.23 -16.24
CA TRP A 1174 1.71 -13.06 -16.27
C TRP A 1174 2.62 -12.80 -17.49
N ARG A 1175 2.06 -12.49 -18.67
CA ARG A 1175 2.83 -12.19 -19.88
C ARG A 1175 3.73 -10.95 -19.73
N THR A 1176 3.27 -9.97 -18.97
CA THR A 1176 3.97 -8.70 -18.71
C THR A 1176 4.88 -8.74 -17.47
N ILE A 1177 5.01 -9.90 -16.82
CA ILE A 1177 5.96 -10.09 -15.70
C ILE A 1177 7.36 -10.47 -16.21
N LEU A 1178 7.44 -11.09 -17.40
CA LEU A 1178 8.70 -11.57 -17.98
C LEU A 1178 9.25 -10.53 -18.98
N PRO A 1179 10.37 -9.84 -18.66
CA PRO A 1179 11.01 -8.85 -19.53
C PRO A 1179 11.27 -9.36 -20.96
N ARG A 1180 11.90 -10.54 -21.08
CA ARG A 1180 12.28 -11.10 -22.37
C ARG A 1180 11.07 -11.45 -23.24
N LEU A 1181 10.09 -12.16 -22.68
CA LEU A 1181 8.86 -12.49 -23.41
C LEU A 1181 8.14 -11.23 -23.89
N THR A 1182 8.08 -10.19 -23.04
CA THR A 1182 7.43 -8.93 -23.38
C THR A 1182 8.18 -8.20 -24.51
N SER A 1183 9.51 -8.15 -24.45
CA SER A 1183 10.35 -7.57 -25.52
C SER A 1183 10.13 -8.28 -26.85
N ASP A 1184 10.14 -9.61 -26.86
CA ASP A 1184 9.92 -10.43 -28.05
C ASP A 1184 8.52 -10.17 -28.67
N ASP A 1185 7.50 -10.08 -27.83
CA ASP A 1185 6.11 -9.90 -28.27
C ASP A 1185 5.83 -8.47 -28.76
N VAL A 1186 6.39 -7.44 -28.10
CA VAL A 1186 6.31 -6.04 -28.57
C VAL A 1186 7.02 -5.89 -29.91
N THR A 1187 8.23 -6.45 -30.05
CA THR A 1187 8.98 -6.44 -31.31
C THR A 1187 8.17 -7.07 -32.44
N GLN A 1188 7.60 -8.25 -32.21
CA GLN A 1188 6.75 -8.91 -33.20
C GLN A 1188 5.50 -8.09 -33.57
N ALA A 1189 4.90 -7.36 -32.62
CA ALA A 1189 3.73 -6.52 -32.90
C ALA A 1189 4.09 -5.37 -33.87
N PHE A 1190 5.23 -4.70 -33.68
CA PHE A 1190 5.70 -3.66 -34.60
C PHE A 1190 6.00 -4.22 -35.99
N LEU A 1191 6.70 -5.37 -36.08
CA LEU A 1191 7.04 -6.00 -37.36
C LEU A 1191 5.81 -6.45 -38.16
N LYS A 1192 4.73 -6.88 -37.48
CA LYS A 1192 3.44 -7.22 -38.14
C LYS A 1192 2.77 -6.05 -38.81
N GLN A 1193 2.98 -4.82 -38.32
CA GLN A 1193 2.44 -3.60 -38.92
C GLN A 1193 3.35 -3.03 -40.02
N GLY A 1194 4.33 -3.81 -40.50
CA GLY A 1194 5.24 -3.41 -41.57
C GLY A 1194 6.49 -2.66 -41.12
N GLY A 1195 6.73 -2.55 -39.80
CA GLY A 1195 7.94 -1.94 -39.26
C GLY A 1195 9.19 -2.81 -39.42
N SER A 1196 10.33 -2.27 -38.97
CA SER A 1196 11.61 -2.98 -38.87
C SER A 1196 12.20 -2.90 -37.46
N ALA A 1197 13.10 -3.84 -37.15
CA ALA A 1197 13.76 -3.88 -35.85
C ALA A 1197 15.25 -4.16 -35.99
N TRP A 1198 16.09 -3.33 -35.36
CA TRP A 1198 17.51 -3.64 -35.17
C TRP A 1198 17.74 -4.22 -33.79
N VAL A 1199 18.29 -5.42 -33.72
CA VAL A 1199 18.68 -6.05 -32.47
C VAL A 1199 20.19 -5.88 -32.29
N LEU A 1200 20.56 -5.02 -31.35
CA LEU A 1200 21.93 -4.76 -30.91
C LEU A 1200 22.20 -5.60 -29.65
N ARG A 1201 23.12 -6.56 -29.75
CA ARG A 1201 23.51 -7.44 -28.65
C ARG A 1201 24.92 -7.12 -28.18
N THR A 1202 25.09 -7.07 -26.87
CA THR A 1202 26.40 -7.09 -26.20
C THR A 1202 26.43 -8.22 -25.19
N ASN A 1203 27.57 -8.90 -25.07
CA ASN A 1203 27.76 -9.98 -24.10
C ASN A 1203 29.03 -9.72 -23.29
N GLN A 1204 28.95 -8.88 -22.24
CA GLN A 1204 30.09 -8.56 -21.36
C GLN A 1204 31.30 -8.07 -22.15
N VAL A 1205 31.19 -6.86 -22.70
CA VAL A 1205 32.09 -6.30 -23.70
C VAL A 1205 33.03 -5.26 -23.05
N GLY A 1206 34.28 -5.21 -23.49
CA GLY A 1206 35.32 -4.33 -22.95
C GLY A 1206 36.64 -5.09 -22.83
N GLY A 1207 37.29 -4.98 -21.67
CA GLY A 1207 38.34 -5.91 -21.27
C GLY A 1207 37.79 -7.29 -20.87
N ASN A 1208 38.68 -8.21 -20.53
CA ASN A 1208 38.35 -9.60 -20.21
C ASN A 1208 38.39 -9.87 -18.69
N ASP A 1209 37.27 -10.31 -18.12
CA ASP A 1209 37.17 -10.82 -16.74
C ASP A 1209 36.76 -12.28 -16.78
N LEU A 1210 37.66 -13.22 -16.46
CA LEU A 1210 37.39 -14.66 -16.58
C LEU A 1210 36.48 -15.23 -15.48
N ASP A 1211 36.15 -14.46 -14.43
CA ASP A 1211 35.40 -14.97 -13.28
C ASP A 1211 33.89 -14.74 -13.38
N ILE A 1212 33.42 -13.98 -14.38
CA ILE A 1212 31.99 -13.78 -14.69
C ILE A 1212 31.58 -14.50 -15.98
N GLU A 1213 30.30 -14.83 -16.10
CA GLU A 1213 29.73 -15.37 -17.35
C GLU A 1213 28.35 -14.76 -17.63
N PRO A 1214 27.92 -14.62 -18.90
CA PRO A 1214 26.62 -14.05 -19.22
C PRO A 1214 25.48 -15.08 -19.00
N ILE A 1215 24.42 -14.68 -18.29
CA ILE A 1215 23.21 -15.50 -18.10
C ILE A 1215 22.02 -14.87 -18.84
N ALA A 1216 21.26 -15.68 -19.59
CA ALA A 1216 20.07 -15.21 -20.28
C ALA A 1216 18.93 -14.88 -19.30
N PRO A 1217 18.12 -13.83 -19.54
CA PRO A 1217 16.86 -13.67 -18.84
C PRO A 1217 15.87 -14.77 -19.24
N MET A 1218 15.06 -15.19 -18.27
CA MET A 1218 14.05 -16.22 -18.39
C MET A 1218 12.97 -15.82 -19.40
N THR A 1219 12.54 -16.80 -20.20
CA THR A 1219 11.37 -16.71 -21.07
C THR A 1219 10.60 -18.04 -21.03
N LEU A 1220 9.43 -18.10 -21.69
CA LEU A 1220 8.53 -19.27 -21.72
C LEU A 1220 8.55 -20.03 -23.04
#